data_AF-A0A2N0R0A1-F1
#
_entry.id   AF-A0A2N0R0A1-F1
#
_cell.length_a   1.000
_cell.length_b   1.000
_cell.length_c   1.000
_cell.angle_alpha   90.00
_cell.angle_beta   90.00
_cell.angle_gamma   90.00
#
_symmetry.space_group_name_H-M   'P 1'
#
loop_
_entity.id
_entity.type
_entity.pdbx_description
1 polymer ?
#
loop_
_entity_poly.entity_id
_entity_poly.type
_entity_poly.pdbx_seq_one_letter_code
_entity_poly.pdbx_strand_id
1 'polypeptide(L)'
;MTPENIQMALDRSFGGTENDKLYEKYFGNVLKTFNNHKPWLYKPTPVEKLIDANLDDPDARHLMIISKSNSIVDLLTYQFKRRDLDPIVILGSQFPDDQDDYSYSVLSRIMMCVEIGKPLILTDLEIIYRSLYDLWNQNYIVLGDKENPKYFTRVALGAHANPMLNVSPNFKCILVMDEKNLPSADPPLLSRFEKQKMSISDILDDRQKDLVQHLDSWVKQMTTLVGVNQVTLRNKLTQKDLFIGFDKDETLLSLVIDITKNNPEADDDEILEKCKECLIAIASSDGAIRAERSALQRDEINRWKHVYFHQQHHDSLYDYFLALFSQEKSLAASNENLVIINTFSNINMDVKSCLQGLVKCQVNRLSTFRTEIQFSNWVKHFWLESTDHLLILQYDITCICMIKLAKFIIEQFRNEFISKKSQMEHSIPMKYSCIIFHINREHQSSTSTPFNFMCGWKQITIESLDQKIQLRNLLDCSLHDIINSEIFKKIINSTKPFEKLFKDELLWFFSCIEYRPFNESYSRMLYKEILSDTNFIQCIKTKTFKWIFLNCEDWQFETAYNKDYLNQFGSFSLALQNYVKTTIKQTIAKILYSLEKLSATATFFTIKNNEESEMKLELCDLWKKMLMDDTIININNLSKAEPSKYIMPCATVNELGFPFSYYIMNQINYYEDYYEEELYILSQDPENINNNTKKLHEELIEEHIEDFKNNLRNIFSVNPIFENLERYSELYYNDFIKIILSTYSTTRKLKSKKELDFILRNLVGDKIVNDPFLLHLYWWKYRDNILTQLQLVENFPSIITKIQEEFIVYGTLDQYLFKESIGFILQKICNNDDEWEHKMSIILSLSNKINTTKNSAILSLLLICSDLFKINTIPLEKIKEVINLGKTAKKQELINVDIIEFIFDDLDYNNNSTHIRSFIMRILDLIPIESEIRLIIYKNILN
;
A
#
# COMPACT_ATOMS: atom_id res chain seq x y z
N MET A 1 -72.46 -11.96 7.32
CA MET A 1 -71.05 -11.54 7.40
C MET A 1 -70.32 -12.51 8.30
N THR A 2 -69.18 -13.03 7.86
CA THR A 2 -68.29 -13.88 8.66
C THR A 2 -67.08 -13.05 9.16
N PRO A 3 -66.40 -13.47 10.24
CA PRO A 3 -65.16 -12.82 10.69
C PRO A 3 -64.10 -12.73 9.59
N GLU A 4 -63.98 -13.76 8.75
CA GLU A 4 -63.05 -13.80 7.62
C GLU A 4 -63.35 -12.70 6.60
N ASN A 5 -64.62 -12.49 6.25
CA ASN A 5 -65.00 -11.44 5.30
C ASN A 5 -64.76 -10.04 5.87
N ILE A 6 -64.98 -9.86 7.18
CA ILE A 6 -64.71 -8.60 7.87
C ILE A 6 -63.19 -8.34 7.89
N GLN A 7 -62.39 -9.36 8.18
CA GLN A 7 -60.93 -9.25 8.15
C GLN A 7 -60.44 -8.87 6.76
N MET A 8 -60.89 -9.57 5.71
CA MET A 8 -60.54 -9.26 4.32
C MET A 8 -60.89 -7.81 3.96
N ALA A 9 -62.06 -7.31 4.36
CA ALA A 9 -62.47 -5.92 4.11
C ALA A 9 -61.58 -4.90 4.86
N LEU A 10 -61.14 -5.22 6.08
CA LEU A 10 -60.22 -4.39 6.87
C LEU A 10 -58.82 -4.37 6.23
N ASP A 11 -58.30 -5.54 5.87
CA ASP A 11 -56.98 -5.71 5.25
C ASP A 11 -56.89 -4.96 3.91
N ARG A 12 -57.97 -5.00 3.11
CA ARG A 12 -58.09 -4.21 1.87
C ARG A 12 -58.19 -2.71 2.15
N SER A 13 -59.08 -2.30 3.05
CA SER A 13 -59.42 -0.88 3.24
C SER A 13 -58.33 -0.07 3.94
N PHE A 14 -57.63 -0.70 4.88
CA PHE A 14 -56.61 -0.09 5.74
C PHE A 14 -55.20 -0.63 5.48
N GLY A 15 -54.97 -1.28 4.33
CA GLY A 15 -53.66 -1.77 3.92
C GLY A 15 -52.64 -0.64 3.65
N GLY A 16 -51.40 -1.04 3.39
CA GLY A 16 -50.28 -0.13 3.11
C GLY A 16 -49.46 0.30 4.34
N THR A 17 -49.80 -0.18 5.54
CA THR A 17 -49.01 0.04 6.77
C THR A 17 -48.83 -1.28 7.54
N GLU A 18 -47.63 -1.53 8.08
CA GLU A 18 -47.31 -2.75 8.84
C GLU A 18 -47.79 -2.65 10.30
N ASN A 19 -49.10 -2.78 10.54
CA ASN A 19 -49.66 -2.56 11.89
C ASN A 19 -50.86 -3.46 12.23
N ASP A 20 -50.68 -4.79 12.15
CA ASP A 20 -51.69 -5.78 12.56
C ASP A 20 -52.23 -5.54 13.99
N LYS A 21 -51.38 -5.02 14.87
CA LYS A 21 -51.72 -4.64 16.25
C LYS A 21 -52.77 -3.52 16.33
N LEU A 22 -52.87 -2.65 15.33
CA LEU A 22 -53.89 -1.60 15.28
C LEU A 22 -55.26 -2.18 14.91
N TYR A 23 -55.31 -3.19 14.03
CA TYR A 23 -56.56 -3.85 13.67
C TYR A 23 -57.15 -4.60 14.85
N GLU A 24 -56.32 -5.35 15.59
CA GLU A 24 -56.77 -5.99 16.83
C GLU A 24 -57.21 -4.96 17.88
N LYS A 25 -56.48 -3.85 18.02
CA LYS A 25 -56.80 -2.78 18.99
C LYS A 25 -58.14 -2.11 18.71
N TYR A 26 -58.41 -1.73 17.47
CA TYR A 26 -59.61 -0.95 17.12
C TYR A 26 -60.80 -1.81 16.68
N PHE A 27 -60.56 -2.93 16.01
CA PHE A 27 -61.60 -3.79 15.43
C PHE A 27 -61.70 -5.18 16.08
N GLY A 28 -60.82 -5.54 17.02
CA GLY A 28 -60.85 -6.85 17.68
C GLY A 28 -62.16 -7.18 18.39
N ASN A 29 -62.83 -6.19 18.98
CA ASN A 29 -64.16 -6.38 19.59
C ASN A 29 -65.25 -6.65 18.53
N VAL A 30 -65.14 -6.03 17.36
CA VAL A 30 -66.05 -6.28 16.22
C VAL A 30 -65.86 -7.72 15.73
N LEU A 31 -64.61 -8.12 15.47
CA LEU A 31 -64.28 -9.48 15.03
C LEU A 31 -64.75 -10.55 16.04
N LYS A 32 -64.55 -10.32 17.35
CA LYS A 32 -65.09 -11.21 18.41
C LYS A 32 -66.60 -11.32 18.37
N THR A 33 -67.32 -10.21 18.17
CA THR A 33 -68.78 -10.18 18.12
C THR A 33 -69.32 -11.02 16.96
N PHE A 34 -68.70 -10.89 15.78
CA PHE A 34 -69.06 -11.69 14.60
C PHE A 34 -68.53 -13.13 14.64
N ASN A 35 -67.64 -13.46 15.59
CA ASN A 35 -67.12 -14.81 15.85
C ASN A 35 -67.78 -15.48 17.06
N ASN A 36 -69.09 -15.27 17.28
CA ASN A 36 -69.84 -15.85 18.40
C ASN A 36 -69.19 -15.61 19.79
N HIS A 37 -68.61 -14.42 19.98
CA HIS A 37 -67.86 -14.00 21.18
C HIS A 37 -66.60 -14.83 21.49
N LYS A 38 -66.14 -15.67 20.56
CA LYS A 38 -64.87 -16.39 20.67
C LYS A 38 -63.71 -15.49 20.24
N PRO A 39 -62.50 -15.66 20.82
CA PRO A 39 -61.33 -14.95 20.35
C PRO A 39 -61.07 -15.28 18.87
N TRP A 40 -60.86 -14.25 18.06
CA TRP A 40 -60.44 -14.37 16.67
C TRP A 40 -58.91 -14.20 16.61
N LEU A 41 -58.20 -15.19 16.07
CA LEU A 41 -56.76 -15.08 15.83
C LEU A 41 -56.57 -14.41 14.48
N TYR A 42 -56.10 -13.17 14.48
CA TYR A 42 -55.80 -12.46 13.25
C TYR A 42 -54.64 -13.16 12.53
N LYS A 43 -54.89 -13.65 11.32
CA LYS A 43 -53.87 -14.20 10.42
C LYS A 43 -53.77 -13.28 9.21
N PRO A 44 -52.65 -12.58 9.01
CA PRO A 44 -52.50 -11.65 7.88
C PRO A 44 -52.85 -12.33 6.55
N THR A 45 -53.69 -11.67 5.77
CA THR A 45 -54.02 -12.13 4.42
C THR A 45 -52.82 -11.90 3.51
N PRO A 46 -52.36 -12.90 2.73
CA PRO A 46 -51.29 -12.71 1.76
C PRO A 46 -51.58 -11.57 0.79
N VAL A 47 -50.58 -10.73 0.52
CA VAL A 47 -50.73 -9.52 -0.33
C VAL A 47 -51.25 -9.86 -1.73
N GLU A 48 -50.81 -10.98 -2.32
CA GLU A 48 -51.30 -11.46 -3.61
C GLU A 48 -52.83 -11.63 -3.62
N LYS A 49 -53.40 -12.20 -2.54
CA LYS A 49 -54.86 -12.37 -2.42
C LYS A 49 -55.59 -11.04 -2.26
N LEU A 50 -54.97 -10.05 -1.62
CA LEU A 50 -55.54 -8.71 -1.47
C LEU A 50 -55.57 -7.98 -2.81
N ILE A 51 -54.49 -8.10 -3.59
CA ILE A 51 -54.41 -7.56 -4.95
C ILE A 51 -55.45 -8.24 -5.84
N ASP A 52 -55.54 -9.57 -5.81
CA ASP A 52 -56.51 -10.31 -6.61
C ASP A 52 -57.96 -9.93 -6.25
N ALA A 53 -58.27 -9.83 -4.96
CA ALA A 53 -59.58 -9.40 -4.50
C ALA A 53 -59.93 -7.96 -4.91
N ASN A 54 -58.94 -7.06 -5.08
CA ASN A 54 -59.17 -5.73 -5.61
C ASN A 54 -59.43 -5.74 -7.12
N LEU A 55 -58.68 -6.56 -7.87
CA LEU A 55 -58.82 -6.68 -9.32
C LEU A 55 -60.15 -7.33 -9.73
N ASP A 56 -60.63 -8.31 -8.96
CA ASP A 56 -61.87 -9.04 -9.22
C ASP A 56 -63.13 -8.26 -8.80
N ASP A 57 -62.96 -7.19 -8.01
CA ASP A 57 -64.04 -6.36 -7.48
C ASP A 57 -64.21 -5.10 -8.34
N PRO A 58 -65.26 -5.01 -9.19
CA PRO A 58 -65.45 -3.89 -10.11
C PRO A 58 -65.66 -2.56 -9.37
N ASP A 59 -66.28 -2.61 -8.19
CA ASP A 59 -66.59 -1.43 -7.36
C ASP A 59 -65.42 -1.01 -6.45
N ALA A 60 -64.32 -1.77 -6.45
CA ALA A 60 -63.15 -1.40 -5.69
C ALA A 60 -62.48 -0.12 -6.21
N ARG A 61 -61.96 0.67 -5.28
CA ARG A 61 -61.01 1.75 -5.59
C ARG A 61 -59.85 1.19 -6.42
N HIS A 62 -59.24 2.07 -7.21
CA HIS A 62 -57.97 1.79 -7.86
C HIS A 62 -56.90 1.39 -6.83
N LEU A 63 -55.89 0.67 -7.29
CA LEU A 63 -54.88 0.06 -6.43
C LEU A 63 -53.61 0.91 -6.37
N MET A 64 -53.04 1.08 -5.20
CA MET A 64 -51.72 1.66 -5.00
C MET A 64 -50.80 0.60 -4.39
N ILE A 65 -49.71 0.29 -5.08
CA ILE A 65 -48.68 -0.63 -4.61
C ILE A 65 -47.50 0.17 -4.09
N ILE A 66 -47.20 0.02 -2.80
CA ILE A 66 -46.07 0.66 -2.14
C ILE A 66 -44.95 -0.36 -2.04
N SER A 67 -43.78 -0.06 -2.62
CA SER A 67 -42.63 -0.97 -2.59
C SER A 67 -41.31 -0.23 -2.41
N LYS A 68 -40.32 -0.93 -1.85
CA LYS A 68 -38.91 -0.49 -1.85
C LYS A 68 -38.18 -0.88 -3.13
N SER A 69 -38.70 -1.88 -3.86
CA SER A 69 -38.02 -2.44 -5.02
C SER A 69 -38.36 -1.69 -6.29
N ASN A 70 -37.30 -1.37 -7.03
CA ASN A 70 -37.40 -0.75 -8.35
C ASN A 70 -37.96 -1.70 -9.41
N SER A 71 -37.95 -3.02 -9.17
CA SER A 71 -38.40 -4.04 -10.13
C SER A 71 -39.81 -4.54 -9.84
N ILE A 72 -40.54 -3.91 -8.91
CA ILE A 72 -41.92 -4.30 -8.60
C ILE A 72 -42.85 -4.18 -9.82
N VAL A 73 -42.58 -3.23 -10.72
CA VAL A 73 -43.36 -3.04 -11.96
C VAL A 73 -43.22 -4.25 -12.89
N ASP A 74 -42.00 -4.77 -13.05
CA ASP A 74 -41.73 -5.96 -13.88
C ASP A 74 -42.45 -7.20 -13.30
N LEU A 75 -42.45 -7.31 -11.98
CA LEU A 75 -43.11 -8.39 -11.23
C LEU A 75 -44.64 -8.34 -11.31
N LEU A 76 -45.24 -7.17 -11.11
CA LEU A 76 -46.68 -6.96 -11.27
C LEU A 76 -47.14 -7.23 -12.70
N THR A 77 -46.39 -6.74 -13.68
CA THR A 77 -46.68 -6.99 -15.10
C THR A 77 -46.68 -8.48 -15.41
N TYR A 78 -45.74 -9.24 -14.82
CA TYR A 78 -45.71 -10.69 -14.96
C TYR A 78 -46.91 -11.38 -14.30
N GLN A 79 -47.27 -11.01 -13.06
CA GLN A 79 -48.42 -11.59 -12.37
C GLN A 79 -49.73 -11.32 -13.13
N PHE A 80 -49.93 -10.09 -13.62
CA PHE A 80 -51.15 -9.74 -14.36
C PHE A 80 -51.25 -10.51 -15.68
N LYS A 81 -50.14 -10.68 -16.41
CA LYS A 81 -50.13 -11.49 -17.64
C LYS A 81 -50.50 -12.96 -17.40
N ARG A 82 -50.17 -13.54 -16.24
CA ARG A 82 -50.61 -14.91 -15.88
C ARG A 82 -52.11 -15.03 -15.67
N ARG A 83 -52.79 -13.92 -15.41
CA ARG A 83 -54.26 -13.84 -15.26
C ARG A 83 -54.95 -13.40 -16.56
N ASP A 84 -54.26 -13.52 -17.70
CA ASP A 84 -54.74 -13.02 -19.01
C ASP A 84 -55.08 -11.51 -19.02
N LEU A 85 -54.49 -10.74 -18.10
CA LEU A 85 -54.54 -9.28 -18.09
C LEU A 85 -53.32 -8.72 -18.81
N ASP A 86 -53.53 -7.84 -19.77
CA ASP A 86 -52.46 -7.16 -20.53
C ASP A 86 -52.34 -5.69 -20.07
N PRO A 87 -51.64 -5.41 -18.96
CA PRO A 87 -51.52 -4.05 -18.45
C PRO A 87 -50.59 -3.21 -19.33
N ILE A 88 -50.97 -1.96 -19.55
CA ILE A 88 -50.09 -0.95 -20.16
C ILE A 88 -49.29 -0.29 -19.03
N VAL A 89 -47.97 -0.30 -19.14
CA VAL A 89 -47.06 0.37 -18.20
C VAL A 89 -46.71 1.75 -18.75
N ILE A 90 -46.84 2.78 -17.91
CA ILE A 90 -46.36 4.13 -18.20
C ILE A 90 -45.47 4.60 -17.05
N LEU A 91 -44.18 4.77 -17.36
CA LEU A 91 -43.18 5.35 -16.48
C LEU A 91 -43.06 6.84 -16.78
N GLY A 92 -42.99 7.68 -15.75
CA GLY A 92 -42.81 9.11 -15.94
C GLY A 92 -41.36 9.52 -16.17
N SER A 93 -41.16 10.45 -17.11
CA SER A 93 -39.87 11.08 -17.37
C SER A 93 -39.36 11.89 -16.19
N GLN A 94 -38.07 11.70 -15.93
CA GLN A 94 -37.28 12.47 -14.98
C GLN A 94 -36.16 13.26 -15.66
N PHE A 95 -36.26 13.41 -16.98
CA PHE A 95 -35.35 14.27 -17.73
C PHE A 95 -35.66 15.76 -17.43
N PRO A 96 -34.63 16.62 -17.33
CA PRO A 96 -34.79 17.97 -16.78
C PRO A 96 -35.64 18.92 -17.63
N ASP A 97 -35.70 18.72 -18.95
CA ASP A 97 -36.37 19.64 -19.87
C ASP A 97 -37.79 19.14 -20.26
N ASP A 98 -38.30 18.04 -19.68
CA ASP A 98 -39.67 17.56 -19.94
C ASP A 98 -40.70 18.37 -19.13
N GLN A 99 -41.64 19.01 -19.84
CA GLN A 99 -42.60 20.01 -19.30
C GLN A 99 -44.05 19.72 -19.75
N ASP A 100 -44.86 20.75 -19.97
CA ASP A 100 -46.29 20.64 -20.28
C ASP A 100 -46.62 19.78 -21.52
N ASP A 101 -45.83 19.89 -22.59
CA ASP A 101 -46.03 19.09 -23.82
C ASP A 101 -45.87 17.58 -23.55
N TYR A 102 -44.93 17.23 -22.67
CA TYR A 102 -44.75 15.86 -22.21
C TYR A 102 -45.98 15.39 -21.41
N SER A 103 -46.46 16.23 -20.49
CA SER A 103 -47.67 15.95 -19.69
C SER A 103 -48.90 15.71 -20.58
N TYR A 104 -49.08 16.50 -21.64
CA TYR A 104 -50.13 16.29 -22.64
C TYR A 104 -50.04 14.91 -23.30
N SER A 105 -48.85 14.56 -23.78
CA SER A 105 -48.60 13.28 -24.46
C SER A 105 -48.92 12.08 -23.55
N VAL A 106 -48.50 12.13 -22.29
CA VAL A 106 -48.79 11.08 -21.32
C VAL A 106 -50.27 11.01 -21.00
N LEU A 107 -50.93 12.15 -20.73
CA LEU A 107 -52.37 12.19 -20.46
C LEU A 107 -53.17 11.60 -21.63
N SER A 108 -52.79 11.89 -22.87
CA SER A 108 -53.40 11.32 -24.07
C SER A 108 -53.32 9.79 -24.10
N ARG A 109 -52.14 9.22 -23.80
CA ARG A 109 -51.96 7.77 -23.68
C ARG A 109 -52.82 7.17 -22.57
N ILE A 110 -52.94 7.84 -21.43
CA ILE A 110 -53.77 7.39 -20.30
C ILE A 110 -55.25 7.39 -20.71
N MET A 111 -55.73 8.48 -21.31
CA MET A 111 -57.13 8.61 -21.77
C MET A 111 -57.51 7.47 -22.73
N MET A 112 -56.64 7.13 -23.67
CA MET A 112 -56.86 6.00 -24.58
C MET A 112 -56.99 4.66 -23.83
N CYS A 113 -56.18 4.42 -22.80
CA CYS A 113 -56.26 3.20 -21.99
C CYS A 113 -57.58 3.11 -21.20
N VAL A 114 -58.04 4.24 -20.68
CA VAL A 114 -59.31 4.37 -19.94
C VAL A 114 -60.51 4.06 -20.82
N GLU A 115 -60.54 4.58 -22.04
CA GLU A 115 -61.64 4.36 -23.00
C GLU A 115 -61.70 2.90 -23.48
N ILE A 116 -60.55 2.29 -23.76
CA ILE A 116 -60.47 0.88 -24.19
C ILE A 116 -60.76 -0.07 -23.01
N GLY A 117 -60.50 0.37 -21.77
CA GLY A 117 -60.61 -0.47 -20.58
C GLY A 117 -59.41 -1.40 -20.37
N LYS A 118 -58.23 -1.02 -20.88
CA LYS A 118 -57.00 -1.76 -20.57
C LYS A 118 -56.50 -1.42 -19.16
N PRO A 119 -56.08 -2.40 -18.35
CA PRO A 119 -55.43 -2.13 -17.07
C PRO A 119 -54.18 -1.26 -17.25
N LEU A 120 -53.94 -0.35 -16.32
CA LEU A 120 -52.88 0.65 -16.45
C LEU A 120 -52.00 0.64 -15.20
N ILE A 121 -50.68 0.50 -15.39
CA ILE A 121 -49.68 0.63 -14.31
C ILE A 121 -48.95 1.97 -14.50
N LEU A 122 -49.01 2.83 -13.48
CA LEU A 122 -48.39 4.16 -13.46
C LEU A 122 -47.31 4.25 -12.38
N THR A 123 -46.18 4.90 -12.68
CA THR A 123 -45.15 5.25 -11.69
C THR A 123 -44.43 6.53 -12.11
N ASP A 124 -43.90 7.26 -11.14
CA ASP A 124 -43.03 8.44 -11.36
C ASP A 124 -43.69 9.58 -12.17
N LEU A 125 -45.01 9.75 -12.06
CA LEU A 125 -45.82 10.67 -12.87
C LEU A 125 -46.45 11.81 -12.04
N GLU A 126 -45.75 12.27 -11.01
CA GLU A 126 -46.25 13.24 -10.02
C GLU A 126 -46.80 14.52 -10.64
N ILE A 127 -46.18 14.98 -11.74
CA ILE A 127 -46.57 16.19 -12.47
C ILE A 127 -48.01 16.14 -13.02
N ILE A 128 -48.55 14.94 -13.32
CA ILE A 128 -49.89 14.78 -13.91
C ILE A 128 -50.92 14.17 -12.95
N TYR A 129 -50.56 13.76 -11.74
CA TYR A 129 -51.49 13.09 -10.82
C TYR A 129 -52.73 13.93 -10.49
N ARG A 130 -52.55 15.25 -10.31
CA ARG A 130 -53.67 16.17 -10.05
C ARG A 130 -54.70 16.20 -11.18
N SER A 131 -54.25 16.05 -12.42
CA SER A 131 -55.13 16.00 -13.60
C SER A 131 -56.04 14.78 -13.64
N LEU A 132 -55.69 13.72 -12.91
CA LEU A 132 -56.38 12.43 -12.88
C LEU A 132 -57.27 12.24 -11.63
N TYR A 133 -57.36 13.23 -10.74
CA TYR A 133 -58.13 13.09 -9.49
C TYR A 133 -59.61 12.80 -9.72
N ASP A 134 -60.24 13.43 -10.72
CA ASP A 134 -61.64 13.19 -11.08
C ASP A 134 -61.85 11.78 -11.66
N LEU A 135 -60.85 11.24 -12.37
CA LEU A 135 -60.85 9.84 -12.81
C LEU A 135 -60.77 8.89 -11.60
N TRP A 136 -59.87 9.15 -10.66
CA TRP A 136 -59.64 8.25 -9.53
C TRP A 136 -60.66 8.35 -8.39
N ASN A 137 -61.42 9.45 -8.31
CA ASN A 137 -62.53 9.59 -7.36
C ASN A 137 -63.68 8.61 -7.64
N GLN A 138 -63.76 8.04 -8.85
CA GLN A 138 -64.86 7.17 -9.30
C GLN A 138 -66.27 7.79 -9.19
N ASN A 139 -66.36 9.13 -9.07
CA ASN A 139 -67.62 9.88 -9.08
C ASN A 139 -68.07 10.21 -10.52
N TYR A 140 -68.34 9.16 -11.31
CA TYR A 140 -68.63 9.30 -12.73
C TYR A 140 -70.05 9.79 -13.02
N ILE A 141 -70.20 10.57 -14.09
CA ILE A 141 -71.49 10.97 -14.64
C ILE A 141 -72.02 9.80 -15.46
N VAL A 142 -73.14 9.22 -15.04
CA VAL A 142 -73.78 8.09 -15.73
C VAL A 142 -74.77 8.60 -16.78
N LEU A 143 -74.58 8.20 -18.04
CA LEU A 143 -75.48 8.51 -19.16
C LEU A 143 -75.88 7.22 -19.87
N GLY A 144 -77.18 7.03 -20.15
CA GLY A 144 -77.72 5.84 -20.83
C GLY A 144 -78.84 5.14 -20.06
N ASP A 145 -79.39 4.07 -20.64
CA ASP A 145 -80.40 3.23 -19.99
C ASP A 145 -79.80 2.35 -18.89
N LYS A 146 -80.60 1.94 -17.91
CA LYS A 146 -80.16 1.12 -16.76
C LYS A 146 -79.49 -0.20 -17.16
N GLU A 147 -79.77 -0.71 -18.36
CA GLU A 147 -79.20 -1.96 -18.87
C GLU A 147 -77.82 -1.76 -19.54
N ASN A 148 -77.47 -0.53 -19.97
CA ASN A 148 -76.17 -0.20 -20.58
C ASN A 148 -75.69 1.20 -20.15
N PRO A 149 -75.30 1.38 -18.88
CA PRO A 149 -74.79 2.65 -18.39
C PRO A 149 -73.43 2.99 -19.02
N LYS A 150 -73.25 4.23 -19.49
CA LYS A 150 -71.95 4.79 -19.85
C LYS A 150 -71.47 5.73 -18.76
N TYR A 151 -70.21 5.59 -18.36
CA TYR A 151 -69.61 6.36 -17.28
C TYR A 151 -68.69 7.43 -17.87
N PHE A 152 -68.89 8.69 -17.50
CA PHE A 152 -68.06 9.80 -17.97
C PHE A 152 -67.36 10.50 -16.81
N THR A 153 -66.09 10.86 -17.02
CA THR A 153 -65.32 11.70 -16.09
C THR A 153 -64.66 12.87 -16.80
N ARG A 154 -64.16 13.84 -16.05
CA ARG A 154 -63.36 14.94 -16.58
C ARG A 154 -61.90 14.66 -16.31
N VAL A 155 -61.04 14.96 -17.28
CA VAL A 155 -59.58 14.94 -17.08
C VAL A 155 -59.06 16.34 -17.37
N ALA A 156 -58.34 16.92 -16.41
CA ALA A 156 -57.81 18.27 -16.58
C ALA A 156 -56.56 18.25 -17.46
N LEU A 157 -56.62 18.96 -18.57
CA LEU A 157 -55.61 18.92 -19.61
C LEU A 157 -55.10 20.35 -19.84
N GLY A 158 -54.07 20.70 -19.05
CA GLY A 158 -53.59 22.07 -18.91
C GLY A 158 -54.61 22.98 -18.20
N ALA A 159 -54.44 24.30 -18.33
CA ALA A 159 -55.27 25.28 -17.62
C ALA A 159 -56.68 25.50 -18.21
N HIS A 160 -56.97 24.98 -19.42
CA HIS A 160 -58.16 25.40 -20.20
C HIS A 160 -58.95 24.25 -20.86
N ALA A 161 -58.42 23.03 -20.96
CA ALA A 161 -59.13 21.91 -21.57
C ALA A 161 -59.53 20.88 -20.50
N ASN A 162 -60.83 20.58 -20.42
CA ASN A 162 -61.39 19.57 -19.52
C ASN A 162 -62.27 18.61 -20.32
N PRO A 163 -61.70 17.76 -21.20
CA PRO A 163 -62.46 16.80 -21.99
C PRO A 163 -63.30 15.87 -21.10
N MET A 164 -64.49 15.50 -21.61
CA MET A 164 -65.29 14.41 -21.05
C MET A 164 -64.77 13.08 -21.60
N LEU A 165 -64.28 12.22 -20.72
CA LEU A 165 -63.68 10.93 -21.01
C LEU A 165 -64.67 9.81 -20.67
N ASN A 166 -64.92 8.90 -21.60
CA ASN A 166 -65.71 7.70 -21.34
C ASN A 166 -64.85 6.66 -20.59
N VAL A 167 -65.31 6.21 -19.43
CA VAL A 167 -64.61 5.24 -18.59
C VAL A 167 -65.22 3.86 -18.82
N SER A 168 -64.39 2.93 -19.28
CA SER A 168 -64.80 1.53 -19.39
C SER A 168 -65.06 0.92 -17.99
N PRO A 169 -66.13 0.14 -17.79
CA PRO A 169 -66.39 -0.54 -16.51
C PRO A 169 -65.28 -1.50 -16.09
N ASN A 170 -64.49 -2.01 -17.05
CA ASN A 170 -63.39 -2.94 -16.80
C ASN A 170 -62.06 -2.24 -16.51
N PHE A 171 -62.04 -0.90 -16.51
CA PHE A 171 -60.81 -0.13 -16.30
C PHE A 171 -60.33 -0.21 -14.85
N LYS A 172 -59.08 -0.62 -14.66
CA LYS A 172 -58.35 -0.55 -13.38
C LYS A 172 -57.02 0.17 -13.54
N CYS A 173 -56.75 1.08 -12.63
CA CYS A 173 -55.48 1.78 -12.50
C CYS A 173 -54.71 1.23 -11.30
N ILE A 174 -53.41 0.96 -11.50
CA ILE A 174 -52.47 0.52 -10.48
C ILE A 174 -51.36 1.57 -10.41
N LEU A 175 -51.27 2.27 -9.28
CA LEU A 175 -50.24 3.26 -9.02
C LEU A 175 -49.11 2.64 -8.19
N VAL A 176 -47.92 2.53 -8.76
CA VAL A 176 -46.74 2.06 -8.05
C VAL A 176 -46.01 3.26 -7.46
N MET A 177 -45.70 3.18 -6.15
CA MET A 177 -45.05 4.25 -5.40
C MET A 177 -43.84 3.70 -4.62
N ASP A 178 -42.70 4.41 -4.71
CA ASP A 178 -41.55 4.13 -3.85
C ASP A 178 -41.91 4.48 -2.40
N GLU A 179 -41.65 3.56 -1.47
CA GLU A 179 -41.87 3.77 -0.04
C GLU A 179 -41.18 5.05 0.49
N LYS A 180 -40.06 5.46 -0.11
CA LYS A 180 -39.35 6.71 0.24
C LYS A 180 -40.17 7.96 -0.05
N ASN A 181 -41.07 7.91 -1.02
CA ASN A 181 -41.90 9.06 -1.42
C ASN A 181 -43.21 9.13 -0.61
N LEU A 182 -43.53 8.09 0.16
CA LEU A 182 -44.74 8.03 0.98
C LEU A 182 -44.90 9.21 1.97
N PRO A 183 -43.84 9.69 2.66
CA PRO A 183 -43.97 10.82 3.60
C PRO A 183 -44.29 12.16 2.92
N SER A 184 -43.89 12.33 1.65
CA SER A 184 -44.12 13.54 0.86
C SER A 184 -45.37 13.48 -0.03
N ALA A 185 -46.03 12.33 -0.08
CA ALA A 185 -47.21 12.14 -0.92
C ALA A 185 -48.41 12.97 -0.42
N ASP A 186 -49.15 13.57 -1.36
CA ASP A 186 -50.33 14.38 -1.09
C ASP A 186 -51.44 13.51 -0.43
N PRO A 187 -51.96 13.83 0.77
CA PRO A 187 -52.96 13.00 1.44
C PRO A 187 -54.21 12.66 0.60
N PRO A 188 -54.75 13.58 -0.23
CA PRO A 188 -55.81 13.29 -1.19
C PRO A 188 -55.43 12.24 -2.25
N LEU A 189 -54.17 12.14 -2.66
CA LEU A 189 -53.72 11.06 -3.55
C LEU A 189 -53.87 9.72 -2.82
N LEU A 190 -53.37 9.64 -1.59
CA LEU A 190 -53.39 8.42 -0.78
C LEU A 190 -54.83 7.95 -0.45
N SER A 191 -55.79 8.85 -0.29
CA SER A 191 -57.17 8.49 0.09
C SER A 191 -57.98 7.87 -1.06
N ARG A 192 -57.61 8.17 -2.31
CA ARG A 192 -58.31 7.71 -3.53
C ARG A 192 -58.00 6.26 -3.92
N PHE A 193 -56.90 5.72 -3.41
CA PHE A 193 -56.47 4.36 -3.71
C PHE A 193 -56.67 3.42 -2.52
N GLU A 194 -56.97 2.16 -2.84
CA GLU A 194 -56.73 1.02 -1.95
C GLU A 194 -55.22 0.78 -1.92
N LYS A 195 -54.57 0.74 -0.75
CA LYS A 195 -53.11 0.66 -0.66
C LYS A 195 -52.69 -0.72 -0.20
N GLN A 196 -51.71 -1.30 -0.87
CA GLN A 196 -51.06 -2.53 -0.45
C GLN A 196 -49.55 -2.32 -0.45
N LYS A 197 -48.88 -2.75 0.63
CA LYS A 197 -47.43 -2.76 0.70
C LYS A 197 -46.94 -4.11 0.21
N MET A 198 -45.97 -4.11 -0.70
CA MET A 198 -45.54 -5.31 -1.39
C MET A 198 -44.02 -5.36 -1.48
N SER A 199 -43.45 -6.45 -1.00
CA SER A 199 -42.05 -6.82 -1.19
C SER A 199 -41.94 -8.00 -2.16
N ILE A 200 -40.74 -8.23 -2.71
CA ILE A 200 -40.49 -9.41 -3.55
C ILE A 200 -40.72 -10.70 -2.75
N SER A 201 -40.42 -10.67 -1.44
CA SER A 201 -40.54 -11.85 -0.57
C SER A 201 -41.98 -12.34 -0.37
N ASP A 202 -42.97 -11.46 -0.54
CA ASP A 202 -44.39 -11.78 -0.30
C ASP A 202 -44.98 -12.70 -1.39
N ILE A 203 -44.31 -12.83 -2.52
CA ILE A 203 -44.79 -13.57 -3.70
C ILE A 203 -44.15 -14.95 -3.82
N LEU A 204 -43.05 -15.18 -3.12
CA LEU A 204 -42.32 -16.44 -3.22
C LEU A 204 -43.18 -17.59 -2.71
N ASP A 205 -43.26 -18.66 -3.50
CA ASP A 205 -43.79 -19.93 -3.03
C ASP A 205 -42.82 -20.62 -2.05
N ASP A 206 -43.27 -21.69 -1.38
CA ASP A 206 -42.46 -22.36 -0.36
C ASP A 206 -41.20 -23.04 -0.93
N ARG A 207 -41.24 -23.50 -2.19
CA ARG A 207 -40.08 -24.06 -2.90
C ARG A 207 -39.04 -22.97 -3.16
N GLN A 208 -39.47 -21.82 -3.67
CA GLN A 208 -38.59 -20.68 -3.93
C GLN A 208 -37.98 -20.11 -2.64
N LYS A 209 -38.73 -20.08 -1.52
CA LYS A 209 -38.20 -19.67 -0.22
C LYS A 209 -37.08 -20.59 0.27
N ASP A 210 -37.21 -21.89 0.07
CA ASP A 210 -36.18 -22.87 0.44
C ASP A 210 -34.90 -22.69 -0.42
N LEU A 211 -35.07 -22.54 -1.74
CA LEU A 211 -33.96 -22.22 -2.66
C LEU A 211 -33.21 -20.94 -2.27
N VAL A 212 -33.93 -19.88 -1.90
CA VAL A 212 -33.33 -18.64 -1.39
C VAL A 212 -32.51 -18.88 -0.12
N GLN A 213 -33.00 -19.69 0.81
CA GLN A 213 -32.27 -19.99 2.06
C GLN A 213 -30.98 -20.76 1.78
N HIS A 214 -31.03 -21.74 0.88
CA HIS A 214 -29.83 -22.47 0.44
C HIS A 214 -28.80 -21.53 -0.20
N LEU A 215 -29.25 -20.63 -1.09
CA LEU A 215 -28.39 -19.67 -1.75
C LEU A 215 -27.80 -18.63 -0.78
N ASP A 216 -28.59 -18.15 0.18
CA ASP A 216 -28.11 -17.24 1.23
C ASP A 216 -27.05 -17.90 2.13
N SER A 217 -27.26 -19.17 2.50
CA SER A 217 -26.26 -19.97 3.21
C SER A 217 -24.96 -20.08 2.41
N TRP A 218 -25.06 -20.40 1.11
CA TRP A 218 -23.91 -20.49 0.22
C TRP A 218 -23.13 -19.17 0.12
N VAL A 219 -23.82 -18.05 -0.11
CA VAL A 219 -23.22 -16.71 -0.16
C VAL A 219 -22.53 -16.34 1.17
N LYS A 220 -23.15 -16.67 2.31
CA LYS A 220 -22.56 -16.44 3.64
C LYS A 220 -21.31 -17.27 3.86
N GLN A 221 -21.30 -18.54 3.45
CA GLN A 221 -20.12 -19.40 3.55
C GLN A 221 -18.99 -18.86 2.66
N MET A 222 -19.29 -18.46 1.42
CA MET A 222 -18.33 -17.92 0.46
C MET A 222 -17.69 -16.59 0.90
N THR A 223 -18.40 -15.81 1.72
CA THR A 223 -17.90 -14.52 2.25
C THR A 223 -17.24 -14.63 3.62
N THR A 224 -17.37 -15.77 4.31
CA THR A 224 -16.80 -15.99 5.64
C THR A 224 -15.37 -16.53 5.52
N LEU A 225 -14.37 -15.69 5.79
CA LEU A 225 -12.95 -16.09 5.73
C LEU A 225 -12.54 -16.96 6.94
N VAL A 226 -11.82 -18.04 6.67
CA VAL A 226 -11.27 -18.98 7.68
C VAL A 226 -9.75 -18.81 7.77
N GLY A 227 -9.19 -18.88 8.98
CA GLY A 227 -7.73 -18.85 9.19
C GLY A 227 -7.06 -17.48 9.11
N VAL A 228 -7.83 -16.38 9.07
CA VAL A 228 -7.31 -15.00 9.13
C VAL A 228 -7.44 -14.46 10.56
N ASN A 229 -6.36 -13.90 11.11
CA ASN A 229 -6.36 -13.32 12.46
C ASN A 229 -7.49 -12.26 12.59
N GLN A 230 -8.32 -12.39 13.64
CA GLN A 230 -9.48 -11.52 13.89
C GLN A 230 -9.16 -10.03 14.13
N VAL A 231 -7.87 -9.67 14.20
CA VAL A 231 -7.37 -8.35 14.62
C VAL A 231 -7.59 -7.25 13.55
N THR A 232 -7.88 -7.60 12.29
CA THR A 232 -8.11 -6.63 11.20
C THR A 232 -9.56 -6.63 10.70
N LEU A 233 -10.49 -6.17 11.55
CA LEU A 233 -11.91 -5.92 11.21
C LEU A 233 -12.14 -5.04 9.95
N ARG A 234 -11.14 -4.24 9.54
CA ARG A 234 -11.22 -3.35 8.36
C ARG A 234 -11.31 -4.08 7.01
N ASN A 235 -10.79 -5.31 6.92
CA ASN A 235 -10.70 -6.06 5.65
C ASN A 235 -11.67 -7.25 5.56
N LYS A 236 -12.77 -7.23 6.33
CA LYS A 236 -13.79 -8.28 6.23
C LYS A 236 -14.37 -8.30 4.80
N LEU A 237 -14.40 -9.48 4.20
CA LEU A 237 -15.09 -9.74 2.94
C LEU A 237 -16.59 -9.72 3.20
N THR A 238 -17.31 -8.82 2.53
CA THR A 238 -18.77 -8.74 2.57
C THR A 238 -19.37 -9.19 1.25
N GLN A 239 -20.67 -9.50 1.26
CA GLN A 239 -21.42 -9.86 0.05
C GLN A 239 -21.33 -8.77 -1.03
N LYS A 240 -21.32 -7.49 -0.62
CA LYS A 240 -21.16 -6.34 -1.51
C LYS A 240 -19.76 -6.19 -2.08
N ASP A 241 -18.73 -6.64 -1.37
CA ASP A 241 -17.36 -6.64 -1.88
C ASP A 241 -17.17 -7.71 -2.96
N LEU A 242 -17.80 -8.88 -2.78
CA LEU A 242 -17.74 -10.01 -3.71
C LEU A 242 -18.66 -9.81 -4.90
N PHE A 243 -19.95 -9.58 -4.68
CA PHE A 243 -20.96 -9.47 -5.73
C PHE A 243 -21.32 -8.00 -5.96
N ILE A 244 -21.00 -7.48 -7.15
CA ILE A 244 -21.21 -6.07 -7.47
C ILE A 244 -22.71 -5.79 -7.62
N GLY A 245 -23.22 -4.86 -6.81
CA GLY A 245 -24.65 -4.54 -6.79
C GLY A 245 -25.49 -5.47 -5.91
N PHE A 246 -24.86 -6.20 -4.98
CA PHE A 246 -25.59 -7.06 -4.06
C PHE A 246 -26.47 -6.27 -3.10
N ASP A 247 -27.78 -6.52 -3.19
CA ASP A 247 -28.79 -6.10 -2.24
C ASP A 247 -29.26 -7.31 -1.44
N LYS A 248 -29.21 -7.18 -0.11
CA LYS A 248 -29.50 -8.28 0.82
C LYS A 248 -30.98 -8.70 0.76
N ASP A 249 -31.86 -7.76 0.47
CA ASP A 249 -33.30 -7.95 0.51
C ASP A 249 -33.88 -8.26 -0.88
N GLU A 250 -33.12 -8.05 -1.97
CA GLU A 250 -33.62 -8.24 -3.34
C GLU A 250 -32.82 -9.21 -4.22
N THR A 251 -31.49 -9.25 -4.12
CA THR A 251 -30.67 -9.93 -5.14
C THR A 251 -30.94 -11.43 -5.22
N LEU A 252 -30.97 -12.12 -4.07
CA LEU A 252 -31.22 -13.57 -4.04
C LEU A 252 -32.67 -13.90 -4.41
N LEU A 253 -33.64 -13.11 -3.93
CA LEU A 253 -35.06 -13.33 -4.21
C LEU A 253 -35.34 -13.16 -5.71
N SER A 254 -34.87 -12.06 -6.29
CA SER A 254 -35.07 -11.74 -7.70
C SER A 254 -34.41 -12.76 -8.63
N LEU A 255 -33.25 -13.30 -8.22
CA LEU A 255 -32.53 -14.30 -9.00
C LEU A 255 -33.26 -15.65 -9.03
N VAL A 256 -33.72 -16.13 -7.88
CA VAL A 256 -34.48 -17.39 -7.80
C VAL A 256 -35.76 -17.28 -8.63
N ILE A 257 -36.47 -16.15 -8.55
CA ILE A 257 -37.67 -15.92 -9.37
C ILE A 257 -37.34 -15.96 -10.88
N ASP A 258 -36.32 -15.23 -11.32
CA ASP A 258 -35.97 -15.15 -12.74
C ASP A 258 -35.57 -16.52 -13.31
N ILE A 259 -34.69 -17.26 -12.62
CA ILE A 259 -34.24 -18.58 -13.07
C ILE A 259 -35.39 -19.59 -13.07
N THR A 260 -36.20 -19.62 -12.01
CA THR A 260 -37.35 -20.54 -11.92
C THR A 260 -38.38 -20.26 -13.02
N LYS A 261 -38.62 -18.98 -13.33
CA LYS A 261 -39.55 -18.56 -14.40
C LYS A 261 -39.06 -18.99 -15.77
N ASN A 262 -37.76 -18.86 -16.04
CA ASN A 262 -37.18 -19.21 -17.33
C ASN A 262 -36.92 -20.72 -17.48
N ASN A 263 -36.98 -21.50 -16.38
CA ASN A 263 -36.74 -22.94 -16.34
C ASN A 263 -37.77 -23.67 -15.45
N PRO A 264 -39.06 -23.70 -15.85
CA PRO A 264 -40.12 -24.21 -14.98
C PRO A 264 -40.02 -25.72 -14.68
N GLU A 265 -39.38 -26.50 -15.56
CA GLU A 265 -39.22 -27.95 -15.43
C GLU A 265 -37.90 -28.36 -14.74
N ALA A 266 -37.01 -27.42 -14.45
CA ALA A 266 -35.73 -27.70 -13.82
C ALA A 266 -35.91 -28.13 -12.35
N ASP A 267 -35.05 -29.05 -11.90
CA ASP A 267 -34.99 -29.45 -10.50
C ASP A 267 -34.32 -28.38 -9.62
N ASP A 268 -34.38 -28.57 -8.30
CA ASP A 268 -33.88 -27.58 -7.34
C ASP A 268 -32.36 -27.40 -7.43
N ASP A 269 -31.61 -28.47 -7.70
CA ASP A 269 -30.16 -28.42 -7.82
C ASP A 269 -29.73 -27.66 -9.09
N GLU A 270 -30.40 -27.89 -10.23
CA GLU A 270 -30.16 -27.20 -11.48
C GLU A 270 -30.49 -25.69 -11.36
N ILE A 271 -31.57 -25.35 -10.65
CA ILE A 271 -31.92 -23.95 -10.38
C ILE A 271 -30.84 -23.30 -9.50
N LEU A 272 -30.40 -23.96 -8.42
CA LEU A 272 -29.35 -23.44 -7.55
C LEU A 272 -28.04 -23.23 -8.31
N GLU A 273 -27.66 -24.17 -9.18
CA GLU A 273 -26.45 -24.06 -9.99
C GLU A 273 -26.51 -22.88 -10.97
N LYS A 274 -27.62 -22.69 -11.68
CA LYS A 274 -27.84 -21.52 -12.53
C LYS A 274 -27.83 -20.21 -11.73
N CYS A 275 -28.42 -20.19 -10.54
CA CYS A 275 -28.35 -19.02 -9.66
C CYS A 275 -26.91 -18.71 -9.25
N LYS A 276 -26.13 -19.71 -8.81
CA LYS A 276 -24.72 -19.50 -8.47
C LYS A 276 -23.91 -19.01 -9.68
N GLU A 277 -24.12 -19.56 -10.87
CA GLU A 277 -23.49 -19.08 -12.11
C GLU A 277 -23.75 -17.58 -12.37
N CYS A 278 -25.00 -17.14 -12.21
CA CYS A 278 -25.38 -15.73 -12.34
C CYS A 278 -24.77 -14.83 -11.26
N LEU A 279 -24.64 -15.32 -10.02
CA LEU A 279 -23.94 -14.58 -8.96
C LEU A 279 -22.46 -14.44 -9.28
N ILE A 280 -21.80 -15.50 -9.76
CA ILE A 280 -20.40 -15.45 -10.18
C ILE A 280 -20.20 -14.47 -11.34
N ALA A 281 -21.18 -14.34 -12.25
CA ALA A 281 -21.11 -13.38 -13.36
C ALA A 281 -21.05 -11.91 -12.88
N ILE A 282 -21.58 -11.59 -11.70
CA ILE A 282 -21.47 -10.24 -11.13
C ILE A 282 -20.36 -10.11 -10.08
N ALA A 283 -19.52 -11.13 -9.91
CA ALA A 283 -18.46 -11.12 -8.92
C ALA A 283 -17.27 -10.22 -9.31
N SER A 284 -16.62 -9.63 -8.31
CA SER A 284 -15.30 -9.00 -8.43
C SER A 284 -14.21 -10.07 -8.48
N SER A 285 -13.17 -9.82 -9.25
CA SER A 285 -12.07 -10.76 -9.41
C SER A 285 -11.23 -10.87 -8.14
N ASP A 286 -11.04 -9.76 -7.40
CA ASP A 286 -10.39 -9.78 -6.08
C ASP A 286 -11.27 -10.45 -5.01
N GLY A 287 -12.60 -10.35 -5.13
CA GLY A 287 -13.54 -11.11 -4.31
C GLY A 287 -13.40 -12.61 -4.56
N ALA A 288 -13.33 -13.02 -5.83
CA ALA A 288 -13.17 -14.42 -6.21
C ALA A 288 -11.86 -15.03 -5.65
N ILE A 289 -10.73 -14.31 -5.68
CA ILE A 289 -9.48 -14.77 -5.05
C ILE A 289 -9.58 -14.81 -3.52
N ARG A 290 -10.23 -13.81 -2.89
CA ARG A 290 -10.43 -13.84 -1.43
C ARG A 290 -11.30 -15.03 -0.99
N ALA A 291 -12.27 -15.42 -1.80
CA ALA A 291 -13.15 -16.54 -1.53
C ALA A 291 -12.42 -17.90 -1.44
N GLU A 292 -11.16 -17.99 -1.91
CA GLU A 292 -10.33 -19.21 -1.76
C GLU A 292 -10.09 -19.62 -0.31
N ARG A 293 -10.06 -18.64 0.59
CA ARG A 293 -9.92 -18.87 2.04
C ARG A 293 -11.26 -18.75 2.77
N SER A 294 -12.38 -18.97 2.07
CA SER A 294 -13.71 -18.93 2.67
C SER A 294 -14.05 -20.21 3.43
N ALA A 295 -15.20 -20.23 4.10
CA ALA A 295 -15.72 -21.38 4.83
C ALA A 295 -16.37 -22.43 3.91
N LEU A 296 -16.47 -22.14 2.61
CA LEU A 296 -16.99 -23.06 1.60
C LEU A 296 -16.00 -24.21 1.34
N GLN A 297 -16.50 -25.35 0.85
CA GLN A 297 -15.64 -26.49 0.51
C GLN A 297 -14.67 -26.13 -0.63
N ARG A 298 -13.41 -26.59 -0.53
CA ARG A 298 -12.35 -26.27 -1.51
C ARG A 298 -12.69 -26.68 -2.94
N ASP A 299 -13.33 -27.83 -3.13
CA ASP A 299 -13.70 -28.32 -4.47
C ASP A 299 -14.75 -27.41 -5.12
N GLU A 300 -15.71 -26.91 -4.34
CA GLU A 300 -16.73 -25.98 -4.83
C GLU A 300 -16.13 -24.61 -5.16
N ILE A 301 -15.22 -24.09 -4.32
CA ILE A 301 -14.47 -22.87 -4.58
C ILE A 301 -13.69 -22.97 -5.89
N ASN A 302 -12.93 -24.06 -6.08
CA ASN A 302 -12.11 -24.27 -7.27
C ASN A 302 -12.98 -24.34 -8.53
N ARG A 303 -14.15 -24.96 -8.45
CA ARG A 303 -15.12 -24.98 -9.55
C ARG A 303 -15.58 -23.58 -9.92
N TRP A 304 -16.01 -22.77 -8.96
CA TRP A 304 -16.49 -21.40 -9.24
C TRP A 304 -15.39 -20.46 -9.70
N LYS A 305 -14.17 -20.63 -9.17
CA LYS A 305 -12.97 -19.96 -9.68
C LYS A 305 -12.73 -20.33 -11.15
N HIS A 306 -12.83 -21.60 -11.50
CA HIS A 306 -12.68 -22.04 -12.89
C HIS A 306 -13.79 -21.46 -13.79
N VAL A 307 -15.05 -21.46 -13.33
CA VAL A 307 -16.17 -20.83 -14.04
C VAL A 307 -15.86 -19.35 -14.32
N TYR A 308 -15.45 -18.60 -13.29
CA TYR A 308 -15.14 -17.17 -13.42
C TYR A 308 -13.99 -16.88 -14.40
N PHE A 309 -12.85 -17.57 -14.29
CA PHE A 309 -11.64 -17.22 -15.06
C PHE A 309 -11.52 -17.93 -16.43
N HIS A 310 -12.25 -19.03 -16.65
CA HIS A 310 -12.12 -19.84 -17.87
C HIS A 310 -13.40 -19.99 -18.69
N GLN A 311 -14.57 -19.97 -18.07
CA GLN A 311 -15.84 -20.15 -18.79
C GLN A 311 -16.56 -18.83 -19.04
N GLN A 312 -16.54 -17.93 -18.04
CA GLN A 312 -17.09 -16.59 -18.16
C GLN A 312 -16.03 -15.61 -18.68
N HIS A 313 -16.50 -14.54 -19.32
CA HIS A 313 -15.66 -13.58 -20.03
C HIS A 313 -15.65 -12.22 -19.33
N HIS A 314 -14.76 -12.08 -18.34
CA HIS A 314 -14.64 -10.88 -17.48
C HIS A 314 -13.45 -9.98 -17.83
N ASP A 315 -12.57 -10.41 -18.74
CA ASP A 315 -11.30 -9.71 -18.98
C ASP A 315 -11.51 -8.32 -19.57
N SER A 316 -12.32 -8.18 -20.62
CA SER A 316 -12.53 -6.90 -21.31
C SER A 316 -13.87 -6.85 -22.02
N LEU A 317 -14.27 -5.65 -22.43
CA LEU A 317 -15.49 -5.46 -23.23
C LEU A 317 -15.42 -6.23 -24.57
N TYR A 318 -14.24 -6.24 -25.20
CA TYR A 318 -13.99 -6.97 -26.43
C TYR A 318 -14.15 -8.48 -26.24
N ASP A 319 -13.51 -9.05 -25.21
CA ASP A 319 -13.55 -10.49 -24.92
C ASP A 319 -15.00 -10.97 -24.70
N TYR A 320 -15.78 -10.23 -23.92
CA TYR A 320 -17.17 -10.56 -23.65
C TYR A 320 -18.03 -10.57 -24.92
N PHE A 321 -18.00 -9.50 -25.72
CA PHE A 321 -18.82 -9.42 -26.93
C PHE A 321 -18.34 -10.38 -28.03
N LEU A 322 -17.04 -10.66 -28.11
CA LEU A 322 -16.51 -11.67 -29.02
C LEU A 322 -17.09 -13.06 -28.71
N ALA A 323 -17.12 -13.43 -27.43
CA ALA A 323 -17.73 -14.68 -26.98
C ALA A 323 -19.24 -14.71 -27.25
N LEU A 324 -19.94 -13.62 -26.93
CA LEU A 324 -21.39 -13.49 -27.12
C LEU A 324 -21.78 -13.66 -28.59
N PHE A 325 -21.11 -12.98 -29.53
CA PHE A 325 -21.38 -13.11 -30.96
C PHE A 325 -20.96 -14.46 -31.54
N SER A 326 -20.01 -15.16 -30.90
CA SER A 326 -19.60 -16.50 -31.31
C SER A 326 -20.65 -17.56 -30.93
N GLN A 327 -21.30 -17.39 -29.77
CA GLN A 327 -22.36 -18.29 -29.28
C GLN A 327 -23.65 -18.20 -30.12
N GLU A 328 -23.95 -17.02 -30.69
CA GLU A 328 -25.12 -16.76 -31.55
C GLU A 328 -25.20 -17.71 -32.77
N LYS A 329 -24.06 -18.27 -33.20
CA LYS A 329 -24.04 -19.26 -34.29
C LYS A 329 -24.62 -20.64 -33.91
N SER A 330 -24.90 -20.90 -32.63
CA SER A 330 -25.29 -22.24 -32.14
C SER A 330 -26.69 -22.35 -31.52
N LEU A 331 -27.32 -21.26 -31.05
CA LEU A 331 -28.60 -21.32 -30.34
C LEU A 331 -29.54 -20.20 -30.80
N ALA A 332 -30.65 -20.58 -31.43
CA ALA A 332 -31.74 -19.67 -31.73
C ALA A 332 -32.65 -19.54 -30.50
N ALA A 333 -32.98 -18.29 -30.13
CA ALA A 333 -34.08 -17.89 -29.25
C ALA A 333 -33.86 -17.80 -27.72
N SER A 334 -32.86 -17.02 -27.26
CA SER A 334 -32.84 -16.48 -25.89
C SER A 334 -32.74 -14.95 -25.88
N ASN A 335 -33.19 -14.31 -24.80
CA ASN A 335 -33.12 -12.86 -24.56
C ASN A 335 -31.68 -12.32 -24.35
N GLU A 336 -30.66 -13.03 -24.85
CA GLU A 336 -29.22 -12.74 -24.68
C GLU A 336 -28.74 -11.44 -25.36
N ASN A 337 -29.63 -10.73 -26.05
CA ASN A 337 -29.30 -9.50 -26.75
C ASN A 337 -29.36 -8.23 -25.87
N LEU A 338 -29.72 -8.37 -24.59
CA LEU A 338 -29.79 -7.28 -23.60
C LEU A 338 -28.81 -7.56 -22.45
N VAL A 339 -27.84 -6.66 -22.27
CA VAL A 339 -26.75 -6.85 -21.30
C VAL A 339 -26.57 -5.61 -20.42
N ILE A 340 -26.36 -5.84 -19.12
CA ILE A 340 -25.93 -4.83 -18.16
C ILE A 340 -24.50 -5.17 -17.74
N ILE A 341 -23.58 -4.23 -17.91
CA ILE A 341 -22.17 -4.36 -17.53
C ILE A 341 -21.86 -3.42 -16.37
N ASN A 342 -21.43 -3.98 -15.26
CA ASN A 342 -20.86 -3.22 -14.14
C ASN A 342 -19.35 -3.09 -14.34
N THR A 343 -18.81 -1.87 -14.22
CA THR A 343 -17.37 -1.62 -14.40
C THR A 343 -16.82 -0.60 -13.41
N PHE A 344 -15.53 -0.70 -13.10
CA PHE A 344 -14.77 0.29 -12.34
C PHE A 344 -14.02 1.28 -13.25
N SER A 345 -14.14 1.11 -14.57
CA SER A 345 -13.55 2.01 -15.55
C SER A 345 -14.21 3.39 -15.49
N ASN A 346 -13.44 4.44 -15.81
CA ASN A 346 -13.95 5.81 -15.84
C ASN A 346 -15.00 5.99 -16.96
N ILE A 347 -16.08 6.72 -16.71
CA ILE A 347 -17.12 7.06 -17.71
C ILE A 347 -16.59 7.85 -18.91
N ASN A 348 -15.43 8.47 -18.78
CA ASN A 348 -14.75 9.15 -19.87
C ASN A 348 -13.93 8.24 -20.79
N MET A 349 -13.87 6.95 -20.50
CA MET A 349 -13.19 5.98 -21.33
C MET A 349 -13.85 5.89 -22.72
N ASP A 350 -13.02 5.80 -23.76
CA ASP A 350 -13.51 5.61 -25.13
C ASP A 350 -13.92 4.15 -25.33
N VAL A 351 -15.19 3.86 -25.01
CA VAL A 351 -15.79 2.53 -25.15
C VAL A 351 -15.73 2.01 -26.59
N LYS A 352 -15.77 2.88 -27.61
CA LYS A 352 -15.66 2.46 -29.01
C LYS A 352 -14.28 1.88 -29.29
N SER A 353 -13.23 2.51 -28.75
CA SER A 353 -11.86 2.00 -28.86
C SER A 353 -11.67 0.66 -28.15
N CYS A 354 -12.35 0.44 -27.01
CA CYS A 354 -12.30 -0.80 -26.23
C CYS A 354 -12.82 -2.01 -27.02
N LEU A 355 -13.76 -1.78 -27.96
CA LEU A 355 -14.29 -2.82 -28.86
C LEU A 355 -13.36 -3.13 -30.04
N GLN A 356 -12.27 -2.38 -30.25
CA GLN A 356 -11.25 -2.63 -31.27
C GLN A 356 -11.80 -2.85 -32.70
N GLY A 357 -12.91 -2.20 -33.03
CA GLY A 357 -13.57 -2.35 -34.34
C GLY A 357 -14.31 -3.67 -34.56
N LEU A 358 -14.56 -4.46 -33.49
CA LEU A 358 -15.29 -5.73 -33.55
C LEU A 358 -16.67 -5.57 -34.20
N VAL A 359 -17.38 -4.48 -33.87
CA VAL A 359 -18.75 -4.23 -34.29
C VAL A 359 -19.03 -2.74 -34.43
N LYS A 360 -19.87 -2.37 -35.41
CA LYS A 360 -20.39 -1.01 -35.51
C LYS A 360 -21.36 -0.73 -34.36
N CYS A 361 -21.08 0.33 -33.60
CA CYS A 361 -21.83 0.64 -32.40
C CYS A 361 -22.17 2.12 -32.25
N GLN A 362 -23.33 2.38 -31.63
CA GLN A 362 -23.71 3.70 -31.14
C GLN A 362 -23.43 3.75 -29.65
N VAL A 363 -22.68 4.76 -29.22
CA VAL A 363 -22.32 4.95 -27.80
C VAL A 363 -22.72 6.36 -27.41
N ASN A 364 -23.55 6.50 -26.38
CA ASN A 364 -23.88 7.78 -25.77
C ASN A 364 -23.97 7.64 -24.25
N ARG A 365 -23.91 8.76 -23.53
CA ARG A 365 -24.10 8.81 -22.08
C ARG A 365 -25.55 9.17 -21.79
N LEU A 366 -26.15 8.66 -20.72
CA LEU A 366 -27.51 9.04 -20.39
C LEU A 366 -27.63 10.55 -20.12
N SER A 367 -26.59 11.15 -19.54
CA SER A 367 -26.52 12.58 -19.23
C SER A 367 -26.49 13.51 -20.45
N THR A 368 -26.30 12.99 -21.68
CA THR A 368 -26.37 13.84 -22.89
C THR A 368 -27.79 14.19 -23.29
N PHE A 369 -28.78 13.43 -22.83
CA PHE A 369 -30.18 13.63 -23.17
C PHE A 369 -30.86 14.49 -22.12
N ARG A 370 -31.69 15.45 -22.57
CA ARG A 370 -32.44 16.34 -21.68
C ARG A 370 -33.94 16.15 -21.71
N THR A 371 -34.47 15.38 -22.65
CA THR A 371 -35.89 15.03 -22.77
C THR A 371 -36.07 13.56 -23.16
N GLU A 372 -37.20 12.97 -22.77
CA GLU A 372 -37.59 11.61 -23.17
C GLU A 372 -37.65 11.46 -24.70
N ILE A 373 -38.13 12.50 -25.40
CA ILE A 373 -38.27 12.49 -26.86
C ILE A 373 -36.90 12.38 -27.54
N GLN A 374 -35.89 13.14 -27.07
CA GLN A 374 -34.54 13.07 -27.62
C GLN A 374 -33.95 11.66 -27.47
N PHE A 375 -34.09 11.07 -26.28
CA PHE A 375 -33.61 9.71 -26.00
C PHE A 375 -34.35 8.67 -26.85
N SER A 376 -35.69 8.75 -26.90
CA SER A 376 -36.55 7.86 -27.66
C SER A 376 -36.23 7.89 -29.16
N ASN A 377 -36.02 9.07 -29.74
CA ASN A 377 -35.65 9.20 -31.14
C ASN A 377 -34.30 8.55 -31.44
N TRP A 378 -33.32 8.69 -30.55
CA TRP A 378 -32.02 8.04 -30.69
C TRP A 378 -32.12 6.51 -30.66
N VAL A 379 -32.84 5.95 -29.67
CA VAL A 379 -33.07 4.51 -29.55
C VAL A 379 -33.87 3.98 -30.74
N LYS A 380 -34.92 4.68 -31.16
CA LYS A 380 -35.73 4.35 -32.34
C LYS A 380 -34.88 4.30 -33.61
N HIS A 381 -34.05 5.32 -33.84
CA HIS A 381 -33.14 5.37 -34.96
C HIS A 381 -32.18 4.16 -34.95
N PHE A 382 -31.61 3.80 -33.79
CA PHE A 382 -30.77 2.60 -33.69
C PHE A 382 -31.51 1.33 -34.11
N TRP A 383 -32.69 1.05 -33.54
CA TRP A 383 -33.40 -0.22 -33.78
C TRP A 383 -33.97 -0.31 -35.19
N LEU A 384 -34.61 0.75 -35.68
CA LEU A 384 -35.43 0.70 -36.89
C LEU A 384 -34.75 1.25 -38.15
N GLU A 385 -33.75 2.14 -38.02
CA GLU A 385 -33.20 2.90 -39.16
C GLU A 385 -31.70 2.63 -39.38
N SER A 386 -30.92 2.43 -38.32
CA SER A 386 -29.47 2.26 -38.40
C SER A 386 -29.04 0.86 -38.85
N THR A 387 -27.83 0.79 -39.42
CA THR A 387 -27.08 -0.45 -39.73
C THR A 387 -26.14 -0.89 -38.60
N ASP A 388 -26.06 -0.13 -37.50
CA ASP A 388 -25.26 -0.50 -36.33
C ASP A 388 -25.86 -1.72 -35.62
N HIS A 389 -25.00 -2.55 -35.03
CA HIS A 389 -25.41 -3.81 -34.40
C HIS A 389 -25.42 -3.74 -32.87
N LEU A 390 -24.72 -2.77 -32.26
CA LEU A 390 -24.61 -2.64 -30.81
C LEU A 390 -24.95 -1.21 -30.34
N LEU A 391 -25.90 -1.09 -29.42
CA LEU A 391 -26.26 0.15 -28.74
C LEU A 391 -25.68 0.14 -27.32
N ILE A 392 -24.81 1.09 -26.99
CA ILE A 392 -24.23 1.23 -25.66
C ILE A 392 -24.69 2.54 -25.01
N LEU A 393 -25.32 2.40 -23.85
CA LEU A 393 -25.66 3.52 -22.97
C LEU A 393 -24.73 3.51 -21.76
N GLN A 394 -23.91 4.54 -21.62
CA GLN A 394 -23.06 4.74 -20.44
C GLN A 394 -23.80 5.53 -19.37
N TYR A 395 -23.68 5.09 -18.12
CA TYR A 395 -24.38 5.68 -16.99
C TYR A 395 -23.46 5.83 -15.76
N ASP A 396 -23.50 7.03 -15.17
CA ASP A 396 -22.86 7.36 -13.89
C ASP A 396 -23.93 7.34 -12.80
N ILE A 397 -23.63 6.84 -11.60
CA ILE A 397 -24.61 6.45 -10.56
C ILE A 397 -25.16 7.67 -9.78
N THR A 398 -25.39 8.77 -10.50
CA THR A 398 -25.82 10.05 -9.93
C THR A 398 -27.34 10.19 -9.87
N CYS A 399 -28.13 9.48 -10.69
CA CYS A 399 -29.61 9.57 -10.66
C CYS A 399 -30.33 8.28 -11.08
N ILE A 400 -30.74 7.46 -10.11
CA ILE A 400 -31.37 6.12 -10.30
C ILE A 400 -32.70 6.19 -11.08
N CYS A 401 -33.37 7.34 -11.11
CA CYS A 401 -34.73 7.45 -11.67
C CYS A 401 -34.73 7.43 -13.21
N MET A 402 -33.78 8.11 -13.86
CA MET A 402 -33.74 8.21 -15.33
C MET A 402 -33.41 6.87 -16.01
N ILE A 403 -32.62 6.01 -15.35
CA ILE A 403 -32.18 4.75 -15.97
C ILE A 403 -33.33 3.74 -16.11
N LYS A 404 -34.33 3.78 -15.22
CA LYS A 404 -35.54 2.93 -15.31
C LYS A 404 -36.31 3.20 -16.60
N LEU A 405 -36.57 4.47 -16.89
CA LEU A 405 -37.24 4.88 -18.12
C LEU A 405 -36.39 4.56 -19.35
N ALA A 406 -35.08 4.81 -19.29
CA ALA A 406 -34.18 4.49 -20.39
C ALA A 406 -34.21 2.99 -20.76
N LYS A 407 -34.16 2.10 -19.76
CA LYS A 407 -34.33 0.65 -19.94
C LYS A 407 -35.65 0.33 -20.63
N PHE A 408 -36.76 0.86 -20.09
CA PHE A 408 -38.10 0.60 -20.63
C PHE A 408 -38.25 1.02 -22.10
N ILE A 409 -37.72 2.19 -22.47
CA ILE A 409 -37.73 2.68 -23.86
C ILE A 409 -36.91 1.76 -24.78
N ILE A 410 -35.75 1.28 -24.33
CA ILE A 410 -34.94 0.33 -25.09
C ILE A 410 -35.71 -0.98 -25.32
N GLU A 411 -36.36 -1.51 -24.28
CA GLU A 411 -37.17 -2.73 -24.37
C GLU A 411 -38.38 -2.55 -25.32
N GLN A 412 -39.05 -1.41 -25.26
CA GLN A 412 -40.19 -1.10 -26.13
C GLN A 412 -39.78 -1.15 -27.61
N PHE A 413 -38.73 -0.43 -27.99
CA PHE A 413 -38.27 -0.41 -29.40
C PHE A 413 -37.62 -1.74 -29.83
N ARG A 414 -37.00 -2.47 -28.92
CA ARG A 414 -36.54 -3.86 -29.19
C ARG A 414 -37.72 -4.76 -29.53
N ASN A 415 -38.79 -4.73 -28.74
CA ASN A 415 -39.96 -5.58 -28.96
C ASN A 415 -40.67 -5.22 -30.29
N GLU A 416 -40.70 -3.93 -30.63
CA GLU A 416 -41.16 -3.45 -31.95
C GLU A 416 -40.28 -3.99 -33.08
N PHE A 417 -38.95 -3.93 -32.93
CA PHE A 417 -38.00 -4.49 -33.90
C PHE A 417 -38.17 -6.00 -34.07
N ILE A 418 -38.29 -6.77 -32.99
CA ILE A 418 -38.49 -8.23 -33.05
C ILE A 418 -39.81 -8.56 -33.77
N SER A 419 -40.88 -7.82 -33.46
CA SER A 419 -42.18 -8.00 -34.12
C SER A 419 -42.09 -7.74 -35.61
N LYS A 420 -41.42 -6.66 -36.04
CA LYS A 420 -41.21 -6.37 -37.48
C LYS A 420 -40.28 -7.38 -38.15
N LYS A 421 -39.21 -7.82 -37.48
CA LYS A 421 -38.28 -8.83 -37.98
C LYS A 421 -38.99 -10.15 -38.27
N SER A 422 -39.94 -10.56 -37.42
CA SER A 422 -40.73 -11.78 -37.64
C SER A 422 -41.62 -11.72 -38.89
N GLN A 423 -41.87 -10.53 -39.43
CA GLN A 423 -42.71 -10.29 -40.62
C GLN A 423 -41.87 -10.11 -41.90
N MET A 424 -40.54 -10.10 -41.83
CA MET A 424 -39.64 -9.85 -42.97
C MET A 424 -39.04 -11.14 -43.53
N GLU A 425 -39.01 -11.28 -44.86
CA GLU A 425 -38.50 -12.48 -45.57
C GLU A 425 -36.96 -12.61 -45.56
N HIS A 426 -36.23 -11.52 -45.31
CA HIS A 426 -34.77 -11.51 -45.25
C HIS A 426 -34.24 -11.58 -43.82
N SER A 427 -33.20 -12.39 -43.59
CA SER A 427 -32.58 -12.57 -42.28
C SER A 427 -31.78 -11.33 -41.86
N ILE A 428 -32.45 -10.37 -41.21
CA ILE A 428 -31.78 -9.24 -40.57
C ILE A 428 -31.02 -9.77 -39.32
N PRO A 429 -29.73 -9.47 -39.17
CA PRO A 429 -28.94 -9.92 -38.02
C PRO A 429 -29.50 -9.34 -36.71
N MET A 430 -29.31 -10.04 -35.61
CA MET A 430 -29.78 -9.55 -34.32
C MET A 430 -29.01 -8.28 -33.92
N LYS A 431 -29.72 -7.36 -33.25
CA LYS A 431 -29.13 -6.17 -32.65
C LYS A 431 -29.06 -6.35 -31.14
N TYR A 432 -27.99 -5.83 -30.56
CA TYR A 432 -27.65 -5.93 -29.14
C TYR A 432 -27.75 -4.56 -28.48
N SER A 433 -28.17 -4.54 -27.22
CA SER A 433 -28.12 -3.34 -26.38
C SER A 433 -27.41 -3.63 -25.07
N CYS A 434 -26.57 -2.70 -24.66
CA CYS A 434 -25.74 -2.76 -23.48
C CYS A 434 -25.90 -1.49 -22.66
N ILE A 435 -26.14 -1.63 -21.36
CA ILE A 435 -26.02 -0.53 -20.40
C ILE A 435 -24.74 -0.75 -19.60
N ILE A 436 -23.86 0.25 -19.55
CA ILE A 436 -22.62 0.21 -18.77
C ILE A 436 -22.77 1.11 -17.54
N PHE A 437 -22.70 0.50 -16.36
CA PHE A 437 -22.66 1.18 -15.06
C PHE A 437 -21.23 1.42 -14.64
N HIS A 438 -20.85 2.70 -14.54
CA HIS A 438 -19.55 3.10 -14.00
C HIS A 438 -19.65 3.26 -12.48
N ILE A 439 -19.01 2.35 -11.74
CA ILE A 439 -19.04 2.27 -10.28
C ILE A 439 -17.71 2.76 -9.70
N ASN A 440 -17.75 3.59 -8.67
CA ASN A 440 -16.56 3.91 -7.89
C ASN A 440 -16.32 2.83 -6.83
N ARG A 441 -15.12 2.24 -6.83
CA ARG A 441 -14.70 1.17 -5.91
C ARG A 441 -14.78 1.60 -4.43
N GLU A 442 -14.51 2.87 -4.12
CA GLU A 442 -14.60 3.39 -2.74
C GLU A 442 -16.05 3.49 -2.22
N HIS A 443 -17.01 3.68 -3.12
CA HIS A 443 -18.43 3.87 -2.77
C HIS A 443 -19.29 2.64 -3.03
N GLN A 444 -18.68 1.51 -3.40
CA GLN A 444 -19.35 0.25 -3.74
C GLN A 444 -20.33 -0.22 -2.64
N SER A 445 -20.01 0.00 -1.36
CA SER A 445 -20.89 -0.41 -0.24
C SER A 445 -22.17 0.43 -0.13
N SER A 446 -22.12 1.70 -0.56
CA SER A 446 -23.23 2.67 -0.48
C SER A 446 -24.10 2.71 -1.73
N THR A 447 -23.61 2.19 -2.86
CA THR A 447 -24.32 2.23 -4.13
C THR A 447 -25.30 1.06 -4.22
N SER A 448 -26.60 1.35 -4.11
CA SER A 448 -27.64 0.38 -4.51
C SER A 448 -27.69 0.35 -6.04
N THR A 449 -27.62 -0.85 -6.63
CA THR A 449 -27.83 -0.99 -8.07
C THR A 449 -29.30 -0.74 -8.39
N PRO A 450 -29.60 -0.03 -9.50
CA PRO A 450 -30.96 0.32 -9.85
C PRO A 450 -31.78 -0.89 -10.32
N PHE A 451 -31.12 -1.98 -10.72
CA PHE A 451 -31.72 -3.17 -11.29
C PHE A 451 -31.31 -4.44 -10.55
N ASN A 452 -32.28 -5.34 -10.36
CA ASN A 452 -32.08 -6.68 -9.86
C ASN A 452 -32.22 -7.73 -10.99
N PHE A 453 -32.12 -9.02 -10.69
CA PHE A 453 -32.12 -10.06 -11.73
C PHE A 453 -33.45 -10.21 -12.47
N MET A 454 -34.57 -9.76 -11.90
CA MET A 454 -35.89 -9.79 -12.57
C MET A 454 -36.04 -8.76 -13.69
N CYS A 455 -35.06 -7.88 -13.87
CA CYS A 455 -35.13 -6.85 -14.90
C CYS A 455 -35.09 -7.42 -16.34
N GLY A 456 -34.77 -8.71 -16.52
CA GLY A 456 -34.77 -9.40 -17.81
C GLY A 456 -33.53 -9.16 -18.68
N TRP A 457 -32.50 -8.50 -18.13
CA TRP A 457 -31.22 -8.24 -18.79
C TRP A 457 -30.12 -9.09 -18.14
N LYS A 458 -29.24 -9.66 -18.96
CA LYS A 458 -28.09 -10.41 -18.44
C LYS A 458 -27.11 -9.46 -17.77
N GLN A 459 -26.77 -9.71 -16.50
CA GLN A 459 -25.84 -8.89 -15.75
C GLN A 459 -24.45 -9.53 -15.71
N ILE A 460 -23.40 -8.72 -15.91
CA ILE A 460 -22.02 -9.15 -15.77
C ILE A 460 -21.14 -8.02 -15.22
N THR A 461 -20.12 -8.37 -14.45
CA THR A 461 -19.08 -7.43 -14.01
C THR A 461 -17.84 -7.57 -14.89
N ILE A 462 -17.42 -6.46 -15.51
CA ILE A 462 -16.14 -6.31 -16.22
C ILE A 462 -15.40 -5.14 -15.59
N GLU A 463 -14.42 -5.44 -14.74
CA GLU A 463 -13.73 -4.41 -13.94
C GLU A 463 -13.07 -3.32 -14.82
N SER A 464 -12.34 -3.75 -15.85
CA SER A 464 -11.63 -2.88 -16.80
C SER A 464 -12.10 -3.12 -18.23
N LEU A 465 -12.67 -2.11 -18.88
CA LEU A 465 -13.19 -2.25 -20.25
C LEU A 465 -12.07 -2.48 -21.29
N ASP A 466 -10.86 -1.96 -21.06
CA ASP A 466 -9.67 -2.09 -21.94
C ASP A 466 -8.52 -2.85 -21.25
N GLN A 467 -8.79 -4.02 -20.68
CA GLN A 467 -7.74 -4.84 -20.09
C GLN A 467 -6.84 -5.48 -21.16
N LYS A 468 -5.55 -5.12 -21.15
CA LYS A 468 -4.57 -5.63 -22.13
C LYS A 468 -3.95 -6.96 -21.76
N ILE A 469 -3.79 -7.22 -20.46
CA ILE A 469 -3.22 -8.47 -19.93
C ILE A 469 -4.35 -9.25 -19.29
N GLN A 470 -4.69 -10.39 -19.87
CA GLN A 470 -5.70 -11.31 -19.32
C GLN A 470 -5.33 -11.69 -17.89
N LEU A 471 -6.28 -11.56 -16.98
CA LEU A 471 -6.04 -11.72 -15.56
C LEU A 471 -5.62 -13.15 -15.21
N ARG A 472 -6.21 -14.15 -15.87
CA ARG A 472 -5.85 -15.57 -15.71
C ARG A 472 -4.36 -15.86 -15.86
N ASN A 473 -3.64 -15.10 -16.67
CA ASN A 473 -2.19 -15.31 -16.86
C ASN A 473 -1.38 -14.90 -15.63
N LEU A 474 -1.95 -14.08 -14.74
CA LEU A 474 -1.33 -13.63 -13.49
C LEU A 474 -1.74 -14.51 -12.30
N LEU A 475 -2.67 -15.44 -12.47
CA LEU A 475 -3.23 -16.29 -11.42
C LEU A 475 -2.54 -17.65 -11.39
N ASP A 476 -2.59 -18.30 -10.22
CA ASP A 476 -2.06 -19.67 -9.98
C ASP A 476 -0.55 -19.84 -10.29
N CYS A 477 0.17 -18.72 -10.45
CA CYS A 477 1.59 -18.67 -10.69
C CYS A 477 2.31 -18.00 -9.51
N SER A 478 3.48 -18.50 -9.15
CA SER A 478 4.32 -17.79 -8.19
C SER A 478 4.79 -16.45 -8.77
N LEU A 479 5.10 -15.48 -7.91
CA LEU A 479 5.66 -14.21 -8.37
C LEU A 479 6.97 -14.42 -9.16
N HIS A 480 7.74 -15.45 -8.78
CA HIS A 480 8.95 -15.85 -9.48
C HIS A 480 8.68 -16.30 -10.93
N ASP A 481 7.63 -17.08 -11.16
CA ASP A 481 7.27 -17.55 -12.52
C ASP A 481 6.86 -16.38 -13.41
N ILE A 482 6.08 -15.43 -12.87
CA ILE A 482 5.65 -14.23 -13.62
C ILE A 482 6.86 -13.43 -14.08
N ILE A 483 7.81 -13.19 -13.18
CA ILE A 483 9.00 -12.36 -13.46
C ILE A 483 9.91 -13.03 -14.50
N ASN A 484 9.90 -14.36 -14.60
CA ASN A 484 10.64 -15.11 -15.62
C ASN A 484 9.86 -15.35 -16.92
N SER A 485 8.60 -14.90 -17.00
CA SER A 485 7.72 -15.13 -18.16
C SER A 485 7.68 -13.96 -19.15
N GLU A 486 7.07 -14.19 -20.31
CA GLU A 486 6.73 -13.13 -21.29
C GLU A 486 5.76 -12.08 -20.72
N ILE A 487 5.03 -12.39 -19.65
CA ILE A 487 4.08 -11.48 -19.02
C ILE A 487 4.84 -10.30 -18.40
N PHE A 488 5.98 -10.53 -17.75
CA PHE A 488 6.78 -9.45 -17.18
C PHE A 488 7.30 -8.47 -18.26
N LYS A 489 7.63 -8.98 -19.45
CA LYS A 489 7.97 -8.14 -20.61
C LYS A 489 6.80 -7.25 -21.05
N LYS A 490 5.57 -7.78 -21.03
CA LYS A 490 4.35 -7.01 -21.32
C LYS A 490 4.04 -5.97 -20.22
N ILE A 491 4.19 -6.33 -18.94
CA ILE A 491 3.96 -5.41 -17.81
C ILE A 491 4.86 -4.16 -17.87
N ILE A 492 6.11 -4.34 -18.30
CA ILE A 492 7.13 -3.28 -18.39
C ILE A 492 7.24 -2.67 -19.80
N ASN A 493 6.60 -3.29 -20.81
CA ASN A 493 6.78 -2.98 -22.22
C ASN A 493 8.26 -2.92 -22.61
N SER A 494 8.99 -4.02 -22.39
CA SER A 494 10.42 -4.13 -22.69
C SER A 494 10.88 -5.58 -22.87
N THR A 495 11.86 -5.80 -23.76
CA THR A 495 12.53 -7.10 -23.94
C THR A 495 13.45 -7.45 -22.77
N LYS A 496 13.98 -6.43 -22.08
CA LYS A 496 14.81 -6.52 -20.87
C LYS A 496 14.10 -5.81 -19.71
N PRO A 497 13.07 -6.44 -19.12
CA PRO A 497 12.14 -5.77 -18.21
C PRO A 497 12.78 -5.42 -16.87
N PHE A 498 13.61 -6.30 -16.30
CA PHE A 498 14.31 -6.03 -15.04
C PHE A 498 15.31 -4.89 -15.21
N GLU A 499 16.12 -4.94 -16.28
CA GLU A 499 17.16 -3.96 -16.55
C GLU A 499 16.56 -2.59 -16.84
N LYS A 500 15.41 -2.53 -17.54
CA LYS A 500 14.67 -1.28 -17.73
C LYS A 500 14.12 -0.74 -16.41
N LEU A 501 13.41 -1.55 -15.64
CA LEU A 501 12.87 -1.14 -14.33
C LEU A 501 13.99 -0.64 -13.39
N PHE A 502 15.11 -1.37 -13.32
CA PHE A 502 16.25 -1.01 -12.51
C PHE A 502 16.83 0.36 -12.91
N LYS A 503 16.97 0.61 -14.22
CA LYS A 503 17.50 1.88 -14.75
C LYS A 503 16.54 3.05 -14.53
N ASP A 504 15.25 2.83 -14.80
CA ASP A 504 14.21 3.85 -14.66
C ASP A 504 14.06 4.30 -13.18
N GLU A 505 14.27 3.38 -12.24
CA GLU A 505 14.09 3.60 -10.79
C GLU A 505 15.40 3.88 -10.03
N LEU A 506 16.55 3.91 -10.70
CA LEU A 506 17.86 4.02 -10.04
C LEU A 506 17.99 5.28 -9.16
N LEU A 507 17.49 6.42 -9.65
CA LEU A 507 17.46 7.66 -8.87
C LEU A 507 16.60 7.54 -7.61
N TRP A 508 15.50 6.79 -7.70
CA TRP A 508 14.62 6.55 -6.56
C TRP A 508 15.27 5.62 -5.53
N PHE A 509 16.07 4.64 -5.95
CA PHE A 509 16.82 3.81 -4.99
C PHE A 509 17.81 4.63 -4.18
N PHE A 510 18.56 5.53 -4.83
CA PHE A 510 19.48 6.42 -4.12
C PHE A 510 18.76 7.43 -3.23
N SER A 511 17.58 7.92 -3.63
CA SER A 511 16.81 8.82 -2.77
C SER A 511 16.27 8.15 -1.51
N CYS A 512 16.18 6.81 -1.46
CA CYS A 512 15.81 6.08 -0.25
C CYS A 512 16.90 6.09 0.83
N ILE A 513 18.15 6.36 0.46
CA ILE A 513 19.32 6.30 1.34
C ILE A 513 19.75 7.73 1.71
N GLU A 514 19.79 8.01 3.01
CA GLU A 514 20.32 9.27 3.53
C GLU A 514 21.81 9.14 3.86
N TYR A 515 22.67 9.67 2.98
CA TYR A 515 24.12 9.68 3.15
C TYR A 515 24.55 10.79 4.11
N ARG A 516 25.31 10.45 5.16
CA ARG A 516 25.88 11.41 6.12
C ARG A 516 27.40 11.23 6.23
N PRO A 517 28.21 12.27 5.93
CA PRO A 517 27.84 13.57 5.35
C PRO A 517 27.43 13.46 3.86
N PHE A 518 26.57 14.38 3.40
CA PHE A 518 26.09 14.41 2.03
C PHE A 518 27.26 14.61 1.05
N ASN A 519 27.55 13.59 0.22
CA ASN A 519 28.58 13.64 -0.80
C ASN A 519 27.97 13.40 -2.19
N GLU A 520 27.59 14.50 -2.85
CA GLU A 520 26.90 14.44 -4.15
C GLU A 520 27.78 13.85 -5.26
N SER A 521 29.10 14.01 -5.17
CA SER A 521 30.04 13.49 -6.18
C SER A 521 30.08 11.95 -6.18
N TYR A 522 30.03 11.34 -4.99
CA TYR A 522 30.00 9.89 -4.81
C TYR A 522 28.75 9.26 -5.42
N SER A 523 27.58 9.83 -5.12
CA SER A 523 26.30 9.34 -5.65
C SER A 523 26.27 9.43 -7.19
N ARG A 524 26.80 10.52 -7.77
CA ARG A 524 26.90 10.68 -9.22
C ARG A 524 27.88 9.71 -9.87
N MET A 525 28.98 9.37 -9.20
CA MET A 525 29.95 8.38 -9.69
C MET A 525 29.32 6.98 -9.74
N LEU A 526 28.77 6.51 -8.61
CA LEU A 526 28.11 5.21 -8.53
C LEU A 526 26.96 5.08 -9.54
N TYR A 527 26.17 6.14 -9.69
CA TYR A 527 25.09 6.17 -10.68
C TYR A 527 25.59 5.87 -12.10
N LYS A 528 26.73 6.46 -12.51
CA LYS A 528 27.32 6.21 -13.83
C LYS A 528 27.88 4.80 -13.96
N GLU A 529 28.60 4.33 -12.95
CA GLU A 529 29.21 2.99 -12.96
C GLU A 529 28.15 1.89 -13.03
N ILE A 530 27.13 1.96 -12.17
CA ILE A 530 26.02 1.00 -12.13
C ILE A 530 25.26 0.94 -13.47
N LEU A 531 24.96 2.09 -14.08
CA LEU A 531 24.24 2.13 -15.36
C LEU A 531 25.04 1.50 -16.51
N SER A 532 26.37 1.59 -16.45
CA SER A 532 27.28 1.09 -17.47
C SER A 532 27.54 -0.42 -17.36
N ASP A 533 27.28 -1.01 -16.19
CA ASP A 533 27.68 -2.38 -15.88
C ASP A 533 26.52 -3.39 -15.90
N THR A 534 26.52 -4.25 -16.91
CA THR A 534 25.50 -5.31 -17.05
C THR A 534 25.69 -6.47 -16.08
N ASN A 535 26.92 -6.77 -15.64
CA ASN A 535 27.20 -7.86 -14.72
C ASN A 535 26.71 -7.52 -13.31
N PHE A 536 26.90 -6.29 -12.86
CA PHE A 536 26.37 -5.81 -11.59
C PHE A 536 24.84 -5.93 -11.54
N ILE A 537 24.15 -5.42 -12.58
CA ILE A 537 22.69 -5.51 -12.70
C ILE A 537 22.24 -6.98 -12.67
N GLN A 538 22.96 -7.89 -13.33
CA GLN A 538 22.66 -9.31 -13.33
C GLN A 538 22.84 -9.96 -11.95
N CYS A 539 23.83 -9.54 -11.16
CA CYS A 539 24.01 -10.02 -9.79
C CYS A 539 22.83 -9.59 -8.90
N ILE A 540 22.44 -8.31 -8.97
CA ILE A 540 21.27 -7.79 -8.24
C ILE A 540 19.98 -8.48 -8.67
N LYS A 541 19.81 -8.73 -9.96
CA LYS A 541 18.68 -9.50 -10.51
C LYS A 541 18.57 -10.88 -9.89
N THR A 542 19.69 -11.62 -9.86
CA THR A 542 19.73 -12.99 -9.35
C THR A 542 19.38 -13.04 -7.86
N LYS A 543 19.96 -12.13 -7.04
CA LYS A 543 19.62 -12.02 -5.61
C LYS A 543 18.15 -11.61 -5.40
N THR A 544 17.64 -10.66 -6.19
CA THR A 544 16.25 -10.22 -6.13
C THR A 544 15.29 -11.36 -6.43
N PHE A 545 15.55 -12.16 -7.47
CA PHE A 545 14.66 -13.26 -7.86
C PHE A 545 14.71 -14.39 -6.83
N LYS A 546 15.90 -14.70 -6.29
CA LYS A 546 16.05 -15.66 -5.18
C LYS A 546 15.22 -15.22 -3.96
N TRP A 547 15.26 -13.94 -3.61
CA TRP A 547 14.49 -13.42 -2.48
C TRP A 547 12.97 -13.53 -2.73
N ILE A 548 12.52 -13.15 -3.93
CA ILE A 548 11.11 -13.24 -4.32
C ILE A 548 10.60 -14.69 -4.28
N PHE A 549 11.41 -15.64 -4.76
CA PHE A 549 11.06 -17.06 -4.72
C PHE A 549 10.81 -17.57 -3.30
N LEU A 550 11.58 -17.10 -2.31
CA LEU A 550 11.49 -17.56 -0.92
C LEU A 550 10.44 -16.83 -0.07
N ASN A 551 10.02 -15.62 -0.45
CA ASN A 551 9.23 -14.73 0.45
C ASN A 551 7.87 -14.30 -0.13
N CYS A 552 7.55 -14.60 -1.39
CA CYS A 552 6.33 -14.09 -2.05
C CYS A 552 5.41 -15.21 -2.55
N GLU A 553 5.08 -16.19 -1.70
CA GLU A 553 4.19 -17.31 -2.06
C GLU A 553 2.74 -16.84 -2.28
N ASP A 554 2.16 -16.13 -1.30
CA ASP A 554 0.73 -15.76 -1.27
C ASP A 554 0.39 -14.38 -1.86
N TRP A 555 1.25 -13.85 -2.74
CA TRP A 555 1.23 -12.46 -3.18
C TRP A 555 -0.11 -12.00 -3.82
N GLN A 556 -0.82 -12.90 -4.52
CA GLN A 556 -2.13 -12.61 -5.12
C GLN A 556 -3.20 -12.38 -4.05
N PHE A 557 -3.24 -13.27 -3.04
CA PHE A 557 -4.16 -13.17 -1.92
C PHE A 557 -3.83 -11.94 -1.05
N GLU A 558 -2.55 -11.67 -0.78
CA GLU A 558 -2.13 -10.46 -0.06
C GLU A 558 -2.59 -9.18 -0.76
N THR A 559 -2.49 -9.15 -2.10
CA THR A 559 -2.96 -8.02 -2.90
C THR A 559 -4.47 -7.88 -2.83
N ALA A 560 -5.21 -8.99 -2.97
CA ALA A 560 -6.67 -9.01 -2.91
C ALA A 560 -7.21 -8.64 -1.52
N TYR A 561 -6.50 -9.02 -0.45
CA TYR A 561 -6.88 -8.74 0.94
C TYR A 561 -6.69 -7.26 1.33
N ASN A 562 -5.75 -6.55 0.70
CA ASN A 562 -5.45 -5.16 1.01
C ASN A 562 -6.38 -4.17 0.28
N LYS A 563 -7.54 -3.86 0.90
CA LYS A 563 -8.54 -2.93 0.34
C LYS A 563 -7.97 -1.54 0.03
N ASP A 564 -7.14 -0.99 0.92
CA ASP A 564 -6.55 0.35 0.74
C ASP A 564 -5.63 0.40 -0.49
N TYR A 565 -4.95 -0.71 -0.80
CA TYR A 565 -4.14 -0.84 -2.01
C TYR A 565 -5.02 -0.99 -3.25
N LEU A 566 -6.07 -1.84 -3.20
CA LEU A 566 -6.98 -2.05 -4.32
C LEU A 566 -7.72 -0.79 -4.76
N ASN A 567 -8.12 0.06 -3.80
CA ASN A 567 -8.83 1.31 -4.09
C ASN A 567 -7.99 2.32 -4.89
N GLN A 568 -6.66 2.19 -4.89
CA GLN A 568 -5.76 3.03 -5.68
C GLN A 568 -5.77 2.65 -7.18
N PHE A 569 -6.33 1.48 -7.53
CA PHE A 569 -6.34 0.95 -8.90
C PHE A 569 -7.75 0.71 -9.40
N GLY A 570 -7.99 1.03 -10.68
CA GLY A 570 -9.28 0.80 -11.34
C GLY A 570 -9.61 -0.67 -11.61
N SER A 571 -8.67 -1.62 -11.44
CA SER A 571 -8.95 -3.05 -11.53
C SER A 571 -7.97 -3.87 -10.71
N PHE A 572 -8.34 -5.11 -10.38
CA PHE A 572 -7.45 -6.04 -9.69
C PHE A 572 -6.22 -6.42 -10.54
N SER A 573 -6.40 -6.60 -11.85
CA SER A 573 -5.27 -6.87 -12.76
C SER A 573 -4.21 -5.77 -12.71
N LEU A 574 -4.61 -4.49 -12.68
CA LEU A 574 -3.68 -3.37 -12.55
C LEU A 574 -2.97 -3.36 -11.19
N ALA A 575 -3.70 -3.70 -10.10
CA ALA A 575 -3.11 -3.83 -8.77
C ALA A 575 -2.04 -4.93 -8.73
N LEU A 576 -2.30 -6.11 -9.30
CA LEU A 576 -1.32 -7.21 -9.38
C LEU A 576 -0.09 -6.79 -10.19
N GLN A 577 -0.29 -6.17 -11.36
CA GLN A 577 0.83 -5.69 -12.18
C GLN A 577 1.68 -4.65 -11.44
N ASN A 578 1.05 -3.76 -10.67
CA ASN A 578 1.77 -2.78 -9.86
C ASN A 578 2.46 -3.42 -8.66
N TYR A 579 1.87 -4.47 -8.07
CA TYR A 579 2.50 -5.24 -7.00
C TYR A 579 3.80 -5.86 -7.50
N VAL A 580 3.81 -6.52 -8.67
CA VAL A 580 5.03 -7.05 -9.30
C VAL A 580 6.13 -5.99 -9.40
N LYS A 581 5.80 -4.80 -9.95
CA LYS A 581 6.75 -3.68 -10.09
C LYS A 581 7.27 -3.21 -8.74
N THR A 582 6.35 -3.00 -7.80
CA THR A 582 6.66 -2.45 -6.47
C THR A 582 7.49 -3.41 -5.65
N THR A 583 7.19 -4.70 -5.66
CA THR A 583 7.93 -5.72 -4.91
C THR A 583 9.37 -5.83 -5.41
N ILE A 584 9.58 -5.86 -6.73
CA ILE A 584 10.93 -5.84 -7.30
C ILE A 584 11.67 -4.55 -6.91
N LYS A 585 11.02 -3.39 -7.09
CA LYS A 585 11.56 -2.07 -6.76
C LYS A 585 11.98 -1.98 -5.28
N GLN A 586 11.12 -2.42 -4.37
CA GLN A 586 11.36 -2.43 -2.93
C GLN A 586 12.50 -3.39 -2.55
N THR A 587 12.56 -4.57 -3.18
CA THR A 587 13.62 -5.56 -2.94
C THR A 587 14.97 -5.03 -3.39
N ILE A 588 15.05 -4.42 -4.58
CA ILE A 588 16.28 -3.80 -5.09
C ILE A 588 16.76 -2.70 -4.14
N ALA A 589 15.87 -1.81 -3.68
CA ALA A 589 16.23 -0.74 -2.76
C ALA A 589 16.83 -1.27 -1.45
N LYS A 590 16.24 -2.33 -0.88
CA LYS A 590 16.75 -3.01 0.31
C LYS A 590 18.13 -3.64 0.10
N ILE A 591 18.35 -4.29 -1.05
CA ILE A 591 19.64 -4.89 -1.41
C ILE A 591 20.70 -3.79 -1.56
N LEU A 592 20.40 -2.73 -2.32
CA LEU A 592 21.31 -1.61 -2.52
C LEU A 592 21.66 -0.92 -1.20
N TYR A 593 20.68 -0.65 -0.33
CA TYR A 593 20.94 -0.13 1.00
C TYR A 593 21.88 -1.04 1.82
N SER A 594 21.66 -2.36 1.78
CA SER A 594 22.49 -3.32 2.51
C SER A 594 23.93 -3.37 1.98
N LEU A 595 24.10 -3.25 0.66
CA LEU A 595 25.42 -3.17 0.03
C LEU A 595 26.14 -1.87 0.39
N GLU A 596 25.43 -0.73 0.34
CA GLU A 596 25.98 0.57 0.72
C GLU A 596 26.37 0.61 2.21
N LYS A 597 25.53 0.02 3.09
CA LYS A 597 25.83 -0.10 4.53
C LYS A 597 27.16 -0.84 4.79
N LEU A 598 27.52 -1.79 3.94
CA LEU A 598 28.76 -2.56 4.01
C LEU A 598 29.86 -1.98 3.10
N SER A 599 29.64 -0.81 2.49
CA SER A 599 30.52 -0.18 1.48
C SER A 599 30.89 -1.12 0.31
N ALA A 600 30.05 -2.11 0.01
CA ALA A 600 30.36 -3.19 -0.93
C ALA A 600 30.06 -2.86 -2.39
N THR A 601 29.21 -1.85 -2.68
CA THR A 601 28.85 -1.49 -4.06
C THR A 601 30.04 -0.92 -4.83
N ALA A 602 30.72 0.08 -4.26
CA ALA A 602 31.89 0.70 -4.90
C ALA A 602 33.03 -0.30 -5.10
N THR A 603 33.24 -1.19 -4.13
CA THR A 603 34.23 -2.27 -4.16
C THR A 603 34.09 -3.16 -5.38
N PHE A 604 32.87 -3.46 -5.82
CA PHE A 604 32.65 -4.25 -7.04
C PHE A 604 33.32 -3.61 -8.27
N PHE A 605 33.18 -2.29 -8.43
CA PHE A 605 33.76 -1.54 -9.53
C PHE A 605 35.28 -1.38 -9.36
N THR A 606 35.75 -1.17 -8.13
CA THR A 606 37.19 -1.12 -7.82
C THR A 606 37.89 -2.43 -8.20
N ILE A 607 37.34 -3.59 -7.83
CA ILE A 607 37.88 -4.91 -8.20
C ILE A 607 37.87 -5.10 -9.72
N LYS A 608 36.78 -4.70 -10.37
CA LYS A 608 36.64 -4.88 -11.82
C LYS A 608 37.64 -4.04 -12.62
N ASN A 609 38.04 -2.88 -12.12
CA ASN A 609 39.03 -2.01 -12.74
C ASN A 609 40.48 -2.45 -12.49
N ASN A 610 40.70 -3.54 -11.74
CA ASN A 610 42.04 -4.07 -11.50
C ASN A 610 42.63 -4.69 -12.79
N GLU A 611 43.94 -4.49 -12.99
CA GLU A 611 44.68 -4.93 -14.18
C GLU A 611 44.99 -6.44 -14.15
N GLU A 612 45.13 -7.02 -12.95
CA GLU A 612 45.44 -8.44 -12.77
C GLU A 612 44.21 -9.33 -12.97
N SER A 613 44.22 -10.12 -14.05
CA SER A 613 43.07 -10.91 -14.50
C SER A 613 42.65 -12.04 -13.54
N GLU A 614 43.59 -12.76 -12.93
CA GLU A 614 43.31 -13.89 -12.02
C GLU A 614 42.68 -13.39 -10.71
N MET A 615 43.36 -12.43 -10.06
CA MET A 615 42.88 -11.76 -8.85
C MET A 615 41.49 -11.15 -9.03
N LYS A 616 41.26 -10.48 -10.17
CA LYS A 616 39.95 -9.91 -10.51
C LYS A 616 38.85 -10.96 -10.57
N LEU A 617 39.10 -12.12 -11.19
CA LEU A 617 38.12 -13.19 -11.29
C LEU A 617 37.77 -13.75 -9.91
N GLU A 618 38.78 -14.08 -9.11
CA GLU A 618 38.58 -14.64 -7.76
C GLU A 618 37.84 -13.68 -6.83
N LEU A 619 38.24 -12.41 -6.80
CA LEU A 619 37.60 -11.40 -5.94
C LEU A 619 36.19 -11.03 -6.42
N CYS A 620 35.94 -10.99 -7.74
CA CYS A 620 34.58 -10.84 -8.27
C CYS A 620 33.69 -12.02 -7.87
N ASP A 621 34.20 -13.25 -7.92
CA ASP A 621 33.43 -14.44 -7.54
C ASP A 621 33.22 -14.52 -6.03
N LEU A 622 34.19 -14.10 -5.22
CA LEU A 622 34.03 -13.92 -3.78
C LEU A 622 32.94 -12.89 -3.46
N TRP A 623 32.97 -11.72 -4.11
CA TRP A 623 31.94 -10.69 -3.94
C TRP A 623 30.55 -11.22 -4.27
N LYS A 624 30.40 -11.96 -5.39
CA LYS A 624 29.12 -12.59 -5.75
C LYS A 624 28.67 -13.62 -4.72
N LYS A 625 29.57 -14.48 -4.22
CA LYS A 625 29.24 -15.46 -3.17
C LYS A 625 28.70 -14.75 -1.92
N MET A 626 29.37 -13.68 -1.48
CA MET A 626 28.96 -12.92 -0.30
C MET A 626 27.62 -12.16 -0.50
N LEU A 627 27.37 -11.61 -1.69
CA LEU A 627 26.05 -11.04 -2.02
C LEU A 627 24.93 -12.09 -1.90
N MET A 628 25.21 -13.32 -2.36
CA MET A 628 24.21 -14.39 -2.42
C MET A 628 23.93 -15.07 -1.07
N ASP A 629 24.81 -14.87 -0.09
CA ASP A 629 24.64 -15.31 1.29
C ASP A 629 23.58 -14.45 2.00
N ASP A 630 22.56 -15.11 2.56
CA ASP A 630 21.44 -14.45 3.23
C ASP A 630 21.77 -14.09 4.69
N THR A 631 22.87 -14.61 5.24
CA THR A 631 23.40 -14.22 6.56
C THR A 631 24.16 -12.88 6.49
N ILE A 632 24.85 -12.64 5.37
CA ILE A 632 25.61 -11.40 5.13
C ILE A 632 24.67 -10.30 4.65
N ILE A 633 23.89 -10.56 3.60
CA ILE A 633 22.89 -9.62 3.05
C ILE A 633 21.50 -10.11 3.45
N ASN A 634 21.09 -9.75 4.67
CA ASN A 634 19.75 -10.01 5.17
C ASN A 634 18.84 -8.78 4.97
N ILE A 635 17.84 -8.93 4.09
CA ILE A 635 16.86 -7.87 3.77
C ILE A 635 15.46 -8.12 4.35
N ASN A 636 15.24 -9.23 5.05
CA ASN A 636 13.92 -9.64 5.54
C ASN A 636 13.40 -8.68 6.61
N ASN A 637 14.28 -8.25 7.52
CA ASN A 637 13.91 -7.39 8.65
C ASN A 637 13.89 -5.89 8.31
N LEU A 638 14.18 -5.52 7.06
CA LEU A 638 14.17 -4.12 6.66
C LEU A 638 12.75 -3.63 6.41
N SER A 639 12.44 -2.45 6.95
CA SER A 639 11.18 -1.75 6.68
C SER A 639 11.01 -1.42 5.18
N LYS A 640 9.79 -1.12 4.75
CA LYS A 640 9.50 -0.71 3.36
C LYS A 640 10.29 0.55 2.99
N ALA A 641 10.99 0.52 1.86
CA ALA A 641 11.84 1.60 1.36
C ALA A 641 11.00 2.82 0.94
N GLU A 642 11.38 3.98 1.45
CA GLU A 642 10.82 5.30 1.15
C GLU A 642 11.97 6.32 1.12
N PRO A 643 11.80 7.46 0.43
CA PRO A 643 12.82 8.50 0.37
C PRO A 643 13.34 8.91 1.76
N SER A 644 14.66 8.96 1.91
CA SER A 644 15.40 9.31 3.13
C SER A 644 15.13 8.43 4.35
N LYS A 645 14.49 7.27 4.18
CA LYS A 645 14.16 6.40 5.32
C LYS A 645 15.35 5.63 5.85
N TYR A 646 16.27 5.26 4.97
CA TYR A 646 17.42 4.47 5.34
C TYR A 646 18.62 5.36 5.65
N ILE A 647 18.91 5.53 6.94
CA ILE A 647 20.01 6.38 7.41
C ILE A 647 21.32 5.58 7.43
N MET A 648 22.39 6.12 6.85
CA MET A 648 23.73 5.52 6.93
C MET A 648 24.35 5.73 8.33
N PRO A 649 24.82 4.64 9.00
CA PRO A 649 25.38 4.73 10.35
C PRO A 649 26.79 5.35 10.40
N CYS A 650 27.56 5.26 9.31
CA CYS A 650 28.91 5.83 9.21
C CYS A 650 29.11 6.50 7.84
N ALA A 651 30.15 7.34 7.73
CA ALA A 651 30.56 7.90 6.46
C ALA A 651 30.99 6.78 5.51
N THR A 652 30.45 6.76 4.29
CA THR A 652 30.79 5.75 3.28
C THR A 652 32.28 5.82 2.95
N VAL A 653 32.96 4.67 3.04
CA VAL A 653 34.39 4.57 2.74
C VAL A 653 34.54 4.27 1.27
N ASN A 654 35.15 5.19 0.53
CA ASN A 654 35.31 5.05 -0.91
C ASN A 654 36.52 4.14 -1.23
N GLU A 655 36.41 3.42 -2.35
CA GLU A 655 37.51 2.68 -2.98
C GLU A 655 38.11 1.56 -2.11
N LEU A 656 37.27 0.81 -1.38
CA LEU A 656 37.72 -0.44 -0.76
C LEU A 656 38.08 -1.45 -1.85
N GLY A 657 39.22 -2.13 -1.70
CA GLY A 657 39.78 -3.07 -2.67
C GLY A 657 39.37 -4.53 -2.44
N PHE A 658 39.11 -4.93 -1.19
CA PHE A 658 38.71 -6.29 -0.84
C PHE A 658 37.18 -6.39 -0.64
N PRO A 659 36.51 -7.45 -1.13
CA PRO A 659 35.06 -7.62 -0.97
C PRO A 659 34.61 -7.59 0.51
N PHE A 660 33.63 -6.74 0.81
CA PHE A 660 32.96 -6.73 2.12
C PHE A 660 33.91 -6.56 3.33
N SER A 661 35.00 -5.79 3.18
CA SER A 661 35.97 -5.54 4.26
C SER A 661 35.34 -5.08 5.57
N TYR A 662 34.29 -4.24 5.52
CA TYR A 662 33.57 -3.80 6.73
C TYR A 662 32.86 -4.95 7.46
N TYR A 663 32.29 -5.91 6.72
CA TYR A 663 31.68 -7.10 7.31
C TYR A 663 32.74 -7.99 7.97
N ILE A 664 33.84 -8.25 7.28
CA ILE A 664 34.94 -9.10 7.78
C ILE A 664 35.56 -8.47 9.03
N MET A 665 35.80 -7.17 9.01
CA MET A 665 36.32 -6.42 10.16
C MET A 665 35.41 -6.57 11.38
N ASN A 666 34.08 -6.47 11.19
CA ASN A 666 33.12 -6.66 12.28
C ASN A 666 33.06 -8.12 12.79
N GLN A 667 33.21 -9.11 11.90
CA GLN A 667 33.27 -10.52 12.31
C GLN A 667 34.51 -10.83 13.16
N ILE A 668 35.67 -10.25 12.81
CA ILE A 668 36.90 -10.43 13.59
C ILE A 668 36.80 -9.66 14.91
N ASN A 669 36.33 -8.40 14.87
CA ASN A 669 36.16 -7.55 16.07
C ASN A 669 35.12 -8.07 17.07
N TYR A 670 34.21 -8.97 16.66
CA TYR A 670 33.32 -9.66 17.60
C TYR A 670 34.10 -10.43 18.68
N TYR A 671 35.32 -10.86 18.40
CA TYR A 671 36.18 -11.58 19.33
C TYR A 671 37.08 -10.69 20.21
N GLU A 672 36.97 -9.36 20.08
CA GLU A 672 37.76 -8.42 20.88
C GLU A 672 37.48 -8.58 22.38
N ASP A 673 36.21 -8.69 22.78
CA ASP A 673 35.82 -8.85 24.18
C ASP A 673 36.40 -10.14 24.79
N TYR A 674 36.41 -11.24 24.02
CA TYR A 674 36.99 -12.52 24.45
C TYR A 674 38.51 -12.43 24.62
N TYR A 675 39.20 -11.73 23.72
CA TYR A 675 40.63 -11.46 23.85
C TYR A 675 40.94 -10.65 25.12
N GLU A 676 40.13 -9.62 25.42
CA GLU A 676 40.28 -8.84 26.66
C GLU A 676 39.99 -9.66 27.91
N GLU A 677 38.97 -10.54 27.88
CA GLU A 677 38.66 -11.46 28.98
C GLU A 677 39.79 -12.46 29.26
N GLU A 678 40.40 -13.05 28.22
CA GLU A 678 41.53 -13.97 28.38
C GLU A 678 42.76 -13.26 28.97
N LEU A 679 43.07 -12.04 28.51
CA LEU A 679 44.10 -11.19 29.11
C LEU A 679 43.79 -10.82 30.57
N TYR A 680 42.53 -10.53 30.88
CA TYR A 680 42.12 -10.24 32.26
C TYR A 680 42.35 -11.45 33.17
N ILE A 681 42.00 -12.66 32.72
CA ILE A 681 42.25 -13.90 33.45
C ILE A 681 43.75 -14.09 33.69
N LEU A 682 44.58 -13.89 32.67
CA LEU A 682 46.05 -13.97 32.80
C LEU A 682 46.59 -12.97 33.82
N SER A 683 45.98 -11.79 33.92
CA SER A 683 46.37 -10.74 34.87
C SER A 683 45.95 -11.01 36.32
N GLN A 684 45.11 -12.01 36.59
CA GLN A 684 44.75 -12.40 37.96
C GLN A 684 45.84 -13.19 38.66
N ASP A 685 46.77 -13.78 37.90
CA ASP A 685 47.90 -14.48 38.47
C ASP A 685 49.02 -13.47 38.82
N PRO A 686 49.37 -13.31 40.11
CA PRO A 686 50.43 -12.40 40.52
C PRO A 686 51.81 -12.77 39.96
N GLU A 687 52.04 -14.02 39.54
CA GLU A 687 53.30 -14.43 38.90
C GLU A 687 53.44 -13.86 37.48
N ASN A 688 52.33 -13.51 36.82
CA ASN A 688 52.33 -12.98 35.47
C ASN A 688 52.52 -11.46 35.41
N ILE A 689 52.53 -10.77 36.56
CA ILE A 689 52.62 -9.31 36.66
C ILE A 689 54.08 -8.89 36.91
N ASN A 690 54.59 -8.02 36.05
CA ASN A 690 55.89 -7.39 36.24
C ASN A 690 55.86 -6.44 37.44
N ASN A 691 56.68 -6.73 38.45
CA ASN A 691 56.79 -5.97 39.70
C ASN A 691 57.12 -4.48 39.52
N ASN A 692 57.81 -4.10 38.44
CA ASN A 692 58.21 -2.71 38.18
C ASN A 692 57.13 -1.90 37.45
N THR A 693 56.39 -2.52 36.54
CA THR A 693 55.39 -1.82 35.70
C THR A 693 53.96 -2.03 36.17
N LYS A 694 53.72 -3.00 37.08
CA LYS A 694 52.40 -3.48 37.52
C LYS A 694 51.50 -3.92 36.34
N LYS A 695 52.10 -4.39 35.26
CA LYS A 695 51.44 -4.89 34.05
C LYS A 695 51.91 -6.30 33.74
N LEU A 696 51.13 -7.04 32.96
CA LEU A 696 51.51 -8.35 32.43
C LEU A 696 52.90 -8.31 31.74
N HIS A 697 53.66 -9.40 31.86
CA HIS A 697 54.93 -9.56 31.13
C HIS A 697 54.70 -9.46 29.61
N GLU A 698 55.49 -8.64 28.91
CA GLU A 698 55.37 -8.48 27.45
C GLU A 698 55.54 -9.79 26.69
N GLU A 699 56.41 -10.69 27.17
CA GLU A 699 56.61 -12.02 26.59
C GLU A 699 55.33 -12.87 26.64
N LEU A 700 54.61 -12.88 27.77
CA LEU A 700 53.33 -13.59 27.92
C LEU A 700 52.24 -13.00 27.02
N ILE A 701 52.25 -11.68 26.79
CA ILE A 701 51.29 -11.04 25.89
C ILE A 701 51.59 -11.42 24.44
N GLU A 702 52.85 -11.47 24.02
CA GLU A 702 53.21 -11.89 22.66
C GLU A 702 52.92 -13.39 22.43
N GLU A 703 53.17 -14.26 23.43
CA GLU A 703 52.74 -15.67 23.37
C GLU A 703 51.22 -15.79 23.23
N HIS A 704 50.47 -15.04 24.03
CA HIS A 704 49.01 -15.02 23.96
C HIS A 704 48.49 -14.51 22.60
N ILE A 705 49.11 -13.49 22.01
CA ILE A 705 48.76 -13.01 20.66
C ILE A 705 48.94 -14.13 19.64
N GLU A 706 50.02 -14.88 19.70
CA GLU A 706 50.28 -15.97 18.76
C GLU A 706 49.28 -17.13 18.93
N ASP A 707 48.97 -17.50 20.16
CA ASP A 707 47.97 -18.53 20.48
C ASP A 707 46.56 -18.10 20.03
N PHE A 708 46.15 -16.88 20.37
CA PHE A 708 44.84 -16.35 20.00
C PHE A 708 44.70 -16.18 18.48
N LYS A 709 45.78 -15.77 17.80
CA LYS A 709 45.84 -15.74 16.33
C LYS A 709 45.57 -17.12 15.73
N ASN A 710 46.21 -18.17 16.25
CA ASN A 710 45.98 -19.53 15.78
C ASN A 710 44.55 -20.00 16.06
N ASN A 711 43.97 -19.60 17.19
CA ASN A 711 42.55 -19.85 17.50
C ASN A 711 41.62 -19.16 16.50
N LEU A 712 41.81 -17.87 16.22
CA LEU A 712 41.05 -17.14 15.20
C LEU A 712 41.19 -17.80 13.84
N ARG A 713 42.41 -18.17 13.44
CA ARG A 713 42.67 -18.85 12.18
C ARG A 713 41.91 -20.17 12.09
N ASN A 714 41.90 -20.97 13.16
CA ASN A 714 41.15 -22.22 13.22
C ASN A 714 39.63 -21.98 13.12
N ILE A 715 39.10 -20.98 13.84
CA ILE A 715 37.68 -20.60 13.79
C ILE A 715 37.26 -20.22 12.36
N PHE A 716 38.07 -19.41 11.68
CA PHE A 716 37.74 -18.87 10.37
C PHE A 716 38.16 -19.76 9.19
N SER A 717 39.05 -20.74 9.39
CA SER A 717 39.53 -21.68 8.36
C SER A 717 38.42 -22.52 7.72
N VAL A 718 37.29 -22.69 8.41
CA VAL A 718 36.13 -23.44 7.90
C VAL A 718 35.44 -22.69 6.76
N ASN A 719 35.62 -21.36 6.66
CA ASN A 719 34.94 -20.52 5.70
C ASN A 719 35.89 -20.10 4.56
N PRO A 720 35.63 -20.49 3.30
CA PRO A 720 36.46 -20.17 2.14
C PRO A 720 36.71 -18.67 1.93
N ILE A 721 35.87 -17.80 2.48
CA ILE A 721 36.06 -16.34 2.43
C ILE A 721 37.39 -15.93 3.06
N PHE A 722 37.81 -16.60 4.14
CA PHE A 722 39.01 -16.24 4.91
C PHE A 722 40.29 -16.82 4.32
N GLU A 723 40.20 -17.84 3.47
CA GLU A 723 41.34 -18.30 2.64
C GLU A 723 41.74 -17.20 1.63
N ASN A 724 40.76 -16.60 0.96
CA ASN A 724 40.99 -15.46 0.08
C ASN A 724 41.49 -14.21 0.83
N LEU A 725 41.06 -14.02 2.09
CA LEU A 725 41.52 -12.92 2.94
C LEU A 725 43.02 -12.98 3.22
N GLU A 726 43.54 -14.17 3.52
CA GLU A 726 44.98 -14.37 3.73
C GLU A 726 45.77 -14.22 2.42
N ARG A 727 45.24 -14.73 1.30
CA ARG A 727 45.91 -14.63 -0.02
C ARG A 727 46.02 -13.18 -0.51
N TYR A 728 45.01 -12.35 -0.25
CA TYR A 728 44.96 -10.94 -0.67
C TYR A 728 44.99 -9.98 0.53
N SER A 729 45.75 -10.33 1.56
CA SER A 729 45.85 -9.59 2.83
C SER A 729 46.27 -8.14 2.64
N GLU A 730 47.10 -7.85 1.64
CA GLU A 730 47.56 -6.48 1.36
C GLU A 730 46.39 -5.55 0.96
N LEU A 731 45.40 -6.06 0.22
CA LEU A 731 44.18 -5.29 -0.08
C LEU A 731 43.39 -5.02 1.21
N TYR A 732 43.22 -6.05 2.04
CA TYR A 732 42.48 -5.92 3.28
C TYR A 732 43.17 -4.97 4.26
N TYR A 733 44.50 -5.01 4.36
CA TYR A 733 45.29 -4.07 5.16
C TYR A 733 45.09 -2.62 4.72
N ASN A 734 45.12 -2.39 3.40
CA ASN A 734 44.83 -1.07 2.83
C ASN A 734 43.41 -0.59 3.13
N ASP A 735 42.44 -1.50 3.08
CA ASP A 735 41.04 -1.24 3.42
C ASP A 735 40.85 -0.97 4.91
N PHE A 736 41.51 -1.74 5.76
CA PHE A 736 41.49 -1.58 7.21
C PHE A 736 41.94 -0.17 7.60
N ILE A 737 43.06 0.31 7.04
CA ILE A 737 43.54 1.69 7.24
C ILE A 737 42.48 2.70 6.82
N LYS A 738 41.86 2.54 5.65
CA LYS A 738 40.80 3.45 5.16
C LYS A 738 39.58 3.46 6.09
N ILE A 739 39.16 2.30 6.59
CA ILE A 739 38.01 2.17 7.49
C ILE A 739 38.31 2.84 8.83
N ILE A 740 39.48 2.59 9.43
CA ILE A 740 39.89 3.23 10.69
C ILE A 740 39.95 4.76 10.54
N LEU A 741 40.57 5.27 9.47
CA LEU A 741 40.64 6.72 9.21
C LEU A 741 39.25 7.33 9.04
N SER A 742 38.33 6.66 8.36
CA SER A 742 36.95 7.15 8.22
C SER A 742 36.16 7.16 9.53
N THR A 743 36.47 6.24 10.44
CA THR A 743 35.74 6.04 11.70
C THR A 743 36.24 6.99 12.79
N TYR A 744 37.56 7.26 12.85
CA TYR A 744 38.19 7.95 13.97
C TYR A 744 38.83 9.32 13.65
N SER A 745 38.99 9.71 12.37
CA SER A 745 39.59 11.02 12.04
C SER A 745 38.63 12.17 12.39
N THR A 746 39.16 13.17 13.11
CA THR A 746 38.37 14.31 13.60
C THR A 746 38.38 15.51 12.64
N THR A 747 39.31 15.55 11.68
CA THR A 747 39.51 16.68 10.76
C THR A 747 39.46 16.26 9.29
N ARG A 748 38.56 16.88 8.51
CA ARG A 748 38.36 16.63 7.06
C ARG A 748 39.54 16.99 6.14
N LYS A 749 40.67 17.43 6.69
CA LYS A 749 41.82 17.93 5.95
C LYS A 749 43.07 17.17 6.38
N LEU A 750 43.34 15.97 5.81
CA LEU A 750 44.70 15.46 5.57
C LEU A 750 44.71 14.09 4.87
N LYS A 751 45.81 13.81 4.17
CA LYS A 751 46.10 12.62 3.36
C LYS A 751 46.62 11.45 4.22
N SER A 752 45.93 11.11 5.29
CA SER A 752 46.38 10.29 6.44
C SER A 752 46.67 8.79 6.19
N LYS A 753 46.56 8.28 4.95
CA LYS A 753 46.81 6.85 4.67
C LYS A 753 48.28 6.48 4.90
N LYS A 754 49.21 7.34 4.45
CA LYS A 754 50.66 7.08 4.56
C LYS A 754 51.13 7.20 6.01
N GLU A 755 50.55 8.13 6.76
CA GLU A 755 50.88 8.38 8.15
C GLU A 755 50.39 7.24 9.06
N LEU A 756 49.15 6.76 8.89
CA LEU A 756 48.67 5.62 9.67
C LEU A 756 49.42 4.32 9.31
N ASP A 757 49.71 4.10 8.02
CA ASP A 757 50.56 2.99 7.57
C ASP A 757 51.96 3.04 8.24
N PHE A 758 52.58 4.23 8.28
CA PHE A 758 53.86 4.42 8.95
C PHE A 758 53.78 4.14 10.45
N ILE A 759 52.73 4.58 11.15
CA ILE A 759 52.55 4.32 12.59
C ILE A 759 52.39 2.81 12.84
N LEU A 760 51.54 2.12 12.08
CA LEU A 760 51.31 0.68 12.23
C LEU A 760 52.59 -0.13 11.97
N ARG A 761 53.30 0.16 10.87
CA ARG A 761 54.56 -0.52 10.53
C ARG A 761 55.68 -0.24 11.54
N ASN A 762 55.74 0.95 12.16
CA ASN A 762 56.74 1.24 13.18
C ASN A 762 56.50 0.50 14.50
N LEU A 763 55.23 0.23 14.85
CA LEU A 763 54.89 -0.46 16.09
C LEU A 763 55.08 -1.97 15.98
N VAL A 764 54.78 -2.56 14.83
CA VAL A 764 54.68 -4.03 14.70
C VAL A 764 55.61 -4.62 13.62
N GLY A 765 56.10 -3.79 12.69
CA GLY A 765 56.87 -4.23 11.52
C GLY A 765 56.00 -4.69 10.35
N ASP A 766 56.63 -5.17 9.28
CA ASP A 766 55.94 -5.48 8.01
C ASP A 766 55.09 -6.75 8.03
N LYS A 767 55.15 -7.54 9.11
CA LYS A 767 54.42 -8.82 9.24
C LYS A 767 52.89 -8.64 9.21
N ILE A 768 52.38 -7.51 9.70
CA ILE A 768 50.93 -7.21 9.77
C ILE A 768 50.26 -7.02 8.40
N VAL A 769 51.04 -6.72 7.36
CA VAL A 769 50.50 -6.52 6.00
C VAL A 769 50.06 -7.85 5.40
N ASN A 770 50.72 -8.93 5.82
CA ASN A 770 50.53 -10.28 5.29
C ASN A 770 49.63 -11.15 6.19
N ASP A 771 49.21 -10.63 7.35
CA ASP A 771 48.42 -11.37 8.33
C ASP A 771 47.27 -10.51 8.88
N PRO A 772 46.04 -10.69 8.33
CA PRO A 772 44.84 -9.97 8.74
C PRO A 772 44.49 -10.16 10.22
N PHE A 773 44.72 -11.34 10.81
CA PHE A 773 44.37 -11.59 12.21
C PHE A 773 45.35 -10.90 13.15
N LEU A 774 46.63 -10.97 12.82
CA LEU A 774 47.69 -10.28 13.54
C LEU A 774 47.46 -8.75 13.52
N LEU A 775 47.04 -8.20 12.37
CA LEU A 775 46.66 -6.79 12.25
C LEU A 775 45.60 -6.37 13.27
N HIS A 776 44.54 -7.17 13.42
CA HIS A 776 43.47 -6.88 14.37
C HIS A 776 43.94 -6.99 15.83
N LEU A 777 44.68 -8.03 16.19
CA LEU A 777 45.18 -8.23 17.56
C LEU A 777 46.09 -7.08 18.01
N TYR A 778 47.00 -6.64 17.14
CA TYR A 778 47.83 -5.48 17.44
C TYR A 778 47.06 -4.16 17.42
N TRP A 779 46.03 -4.04 16.58
CA TRP A 779 45.11 -2.92 16.67
C TRP A 779 44.42 -2.88 18.04
N TRP A 780 43.87 -4.00 18.53
CA TRP A 780 43.23 -4.07 19.86
C TRP A 780 44.22 -3.71 20.98
N LYS A 781 45.44 -4.29 20.95
CA LYS A 781 46.50 -4.00 21.93
C LYS A 781 46.93 -2.54 21.96
N TYR A 782 47.11 -1.91 20.80
CA TYR A 782 47.72 -0.59 20.68
C TYR A 782 46.74 0.51 20.25
N ARG A 783 45.42 0.26 20.22
CA ARG A 783 44.38 1.18 19.73
C ARG A 783 44.55 2.59 20.24
N ASP A 784 44.61 2.76 21.57
CA ASP A 784 44.74 4.08 22.20
C ASP A 784 46.06 4.76 21.86
N ASN A 785 47.14 4.00 21.75
CA ASN A 785 48.45 4.53 21.39
C ASN A 785 48.45 5.00 19.92
N ILE A 786 47.93 4.18 19.01
CA ILE A 786 47.84 4.50 17.58
C ILE A 786 46.95 5.72 17.36
N LEU A 787 45.77 5.77 17.99
CA LEU A 787 44.87 6.92 17.89
C LEU A 787 45.49 8.20 18.47
N THR A 788 46.23 8.09 19.58
CA THR A 788 46.94 9.24 20.16
C THR A 788 48.05 9.74 19.24
N GLN A 789 48.86 8.84 18.67
CA GLN A 789 49.89 9.19 17.69
C GLN A 789 49.27 9.81 16.44
N LEU A 790 48.16 9.27 15.94
CA LEU A 790 47.43 9.83 14.80
C LEU A 790 46.94 11.24 15.10
N GLN A 791 46.37 11.50 16.28
CA GLN A 791 45.95 12.84 16.70
C GLN A 791 47.11 13.82 16.81
N LEU A 792 48.29 13.39 17.29
CA LEU A 792 49.49 14.23 17.30
C LEU A 792 49.94 14.55 15.87
N VAL A 793 49.94 13.56 14.99
CA VAL A 793 50.30 13.76 13.57
C VAL A 793 49.32 14.70 12.86
N GLU A 794 48.01 14.56 13.11
CA GLU A 794 46.97 15.45 12.56
C GLU A 794 47.20 16.92 12.97
N ASN A 795 47.62 17.16 14.22
CA ASN A 795 47.83 18.51 14.75
C ASN A 795 49.23 19.09 14.47
N PHE A 796 50.22 18.23 14.22
CA PHE A 796 51.63 18.60 13.98
C PHE A 796 52.22 17.96 12.71
N PRO A 797 51.67 18.24 11.51
CA PRO A 797 52.07 17.57 10.26
C PRO A 797 53.53 17.86 9.83
N SER A 798 54.12 18.99 10.24
CA SER A 798 55.52 19.31 9.94
C SER A 798 56.54 18.45 10.69
N ILE A 799 56.11 17.79 11.76
CA ILE A 799 56.96 16.93 12.60
C ILE A 799 57.11 15.56 11.93
N ILE A 800 56.02 15.01 11.40
CA ILE A 800 56.07 13.69 10.76
C ILE A 800 56.91 13.72 9.47
N THR A 801 56.89 14.81 8.69
CA THR A 801 57.72 14.93 7.48
C THR A 801 59.22 14.89 7.82
N LYS A 802 59.64 15.48 8.94
CA LYS A 802 61.04 15.41 9.41
C LYS A 802 61.40 14.02 9.91
N ILE A 803 60.49 13.38 10.65
CA ILE A 803 60.69 12.04 11.19
C ILE A 803 60.83 10.98 10.09
N GLN A 804 60.02 11.08 9.04
CA GLN A 804 60.07 10.15 7.91
C GLN A 804 61.40 10.22 7.14
N GLU A 805 62.14 11.34 7.24
CA GLU A 805 63.44 11.53 6.59
C GLU A 805 64.62 11.10 7.48
N GLU A 806 64.47 11.09 8.82
CA GLU A 806 65.61 10.99 9.77
C GLU A 806 65.52 9.83 10.80
N PHE A 807 64.36 9.21 11.02
CA PHE A 807 64.13 8.32 12.17
C PHE A 807 64.20 6.82 11.83
N ILE A 808 64.96 6.03 12.61
CA ILE A 808 65.26 4.60 12.33
C ILE A 808 64.89 3.64 13.49
N VAL A 809 64.52 4.15 14.68
CA VAL A 809 64.34 3.29 15.87
C VAL A 809 62.89 2.81 16.02
N TYR A 810 62.64 1.56 15.61
CA TYR A 810 61.34 0.87 15.76
C TYR A 810 60.81 0.88 17.20
N GLY A 811 59.49 0.99 17.35
CA GLY A 811 58.79 0.91 18.65
C GLY A 811 58.86 2.14 19.56
N THR A 812 59.62 3.19 19.22
CA THR A 812 59.77 4.41 20.06
C THR A 812 59.17 5.68 19.45
N LEU A 813 58.37 5.51 18.39
CA LEU A 813 57.78 6.60 17.62
C LEU A 813 56.84 7.47 18.47
N ASP A 814 56.08 6.87 19.38
CA ASP A 814 55.19 7.55 20.33
C ASP A 814 55.95 8.56 21.20
N GLN A 815 57.08 8.13 21.78
CA GLN A 815 57.92 8.95 22.65
C GLN A 815 58.54 10.11 21.88
N TYR A 816 59.00 9.85 20.66
CA TYR A 816 59.62 10.86 19.81
C TYR A 816 58.60 11.90 19.31
N LEU A 817 57.47 11.44 18.76
CA LEU A 817 56.38 12.32 18.31
C LEU A 817 55.90 13.22 19.45
N PHE A 818 55.72 12.67 20.64
CA PHE A 818 55.28 13.43 21.80
C PHE A 818 56.32 14.48 22.23
N LYS A 819 57.60 14.10 22.31
CA LYS A 819 58.69 15.01 22.67
C LYS A 819 58.86 16.16 21.67
N GLU A 820 58.87 15.85 20.38
CA GLU A 820 58.98 16.86 19.31
C GLU A 820 57.75 17.76 19.25
N SER A 821 56.55 17.22 19.48
CA SER A 821 55.31 18.01 19.54
C SER A 821 55.37 19.03 20.68
N ILE A 822 55.88 18.65 21.86
CA ILE A 822 56.09 19.60 22.96
C ILE A 822 57.16 20.64 22.58
N GLY A 823 58.29 20.21 22.00
CA GLY A 823 59.34 21.11 21.54
C GLY A 823 58.83 22.17 20.54
N PHE A 824 57.97 21.75 19.61
CA PHE A 824 57.35 22.61 18.61
C PHE A 824 56.43 23.66 19.24
N ILE A 825 55.61 23.28 20.22
CA ILE A 825 54.78 24.25 20.96
C ILE A 825 55.65 25.26 21.72
N LEU A 826 56.66 24.78 22.45
CA LEU A 826 57.57 25.66 23.19
C LEU A 826 58.28 26.65 22.26
N GLN A 827 58.59 26.26 21.02
CA GLN A 827 59.15 27.15 20.01
C GLN A 827 58.13 28.17 19.49
N LYS A 828 56.88 27.77 19.24
CA LYS A 828 55.80 28.68 18.84
C LYS A 828 55.48 29.73 19.91
N ILE A 829 55.53 29.35 21.19
CA ILE A 829 55.38 30.29 22.32
C ILE A 829 56.48 31.35 22.29
N CYS A 830 57.74 30.95 22.06
CA CYS A 830 58.85 31.90 21.93
C CYS A 830 58.66 32.88 20.75
N ASN A 831 58.04 32.41 19.66
CA ASN A 831 57.88 33.14 18.40
C ASN A 831 56.61 34.01 18.29
N ASN A 832 55.74 34.09 19.32
CA ASN A 832 54.46 34.84 19.31
C ASN A 832 53.49 34.40 18.18
N ASP A 833 53.21 33.11 18.07
CA ASP A 833 52.38 32.56 16.98
C ASP A 833 50.98 32.13 17.48
N ASP A 834 49.89 32.75 17.01
CA ASP A 834 48.54 32.75 17.62
C ASP A 834 47.86 31.37 17.85
N GLU A 835 48.39 30.27 17.31
CA GLU A 835 47.79 28.92 17.43
C GLU A 835 48.30 28.07 18.61
N TRP A 836 49.23 28.57 19.43
CA TRP A 836 49.90 27.73 20.44
C TRP A 836 48.96 27.27 21.57
N GLU A 837 47.98 28.09 21.99
CA GLU A 837 47.06 27.77 23.10
C GLU A 837 46.20 26.54 22.82
N HIS A 838 45.58 26.49 21.64
CA HIS A 838 44.72 25.37 21.23
C HIS A 838 45.53 24.07 21.12
N LYS A 839 46.72 24.13 20.48
CA LYS A 839 47.61 22.97 20.32
C LYS A 839 48.19 22.49 21.65
N MET A 840 48.43 23.41 22.58
CA MET A 840 48.90 23.09 23.93
C MET A 840 47.85 22.35 24.74
N SER A 841 46.58 22.79 24.66
CA SER A 841 45.46 22.08 25.26
C SER A 841 45.33 20.64 24.75
N ILE A 842 45.52 20.44 23.42
CA ILE A 842 45.50 19.11 22.81
C ILE A 842 46.61 18.21 23.38
N ILE A 843 47.88 18.65 23.37
CA ILE A 843 48.98 17.84 23.94
C ILE A 843 48.74 17.51 25.42
N LEU A 844 48.27 18.47 26.21
CA LEU A 844 47.99 18.25 27.62
C LEU A 844 46.87 17.22 27.84
N SER A 845 45.83 17.23 26.99
CA SER A 845 44.77 16.21 27.04
C SER A 845 45.26 14.81 26.68
N LEU A 846 46.25 14.70 25.79
CA LEU A 846 46.83 13.44 25.33
C LEU A 846 47.93 12.91 26.27
N SER A 847 48.52 13.79 27.09
CA SER A 847 49.61 13.44 28.01
C SER A 847 49.26 12.33 29.02
N ASN A 848 47.97 12.20 29.38
CA ASN A 848 47.49 11.16 30.28
C ASN A 848 47.39 9.77 29.62
N LYS A 849 47.34 9.70 28.29
CA LYS A 849 47.16 8.45 27.52
C LYS A 849 48.47 7.78 27.12
N ILE A 850 49.59 8.51 27.12
CA ILE A 850 50.92 7.97 26.80
C ILE A 850 51.62 7.56 28.10
N ASN A 851 51.59 6.25 28.39
CA ASN A 851 52.11 5.71 29.66
C ASN A 851 53.64 5.80 29.81
N THR A 852 54.39 5.96 28.73
CA THR A 852 55.85 5.82 28.66
C THR A 852 56.62 7.12 28.96
N THR A 853 55.95 8.28 29.00
CA THR A 853 56.63 9.61 29.11
C THR A 853 56.26 10.43 30.34
N LYS A 854 55.62 9.82 31.35
CA LYS A 854 55.28 10.47 32.64
C LYS A 854 56.48 11.16 33.33
N ASN A 855 57.71 10.76 33.01
CA ASN A 855 58.94 11.32 33.57
C ASN A 855 59.78 12.17 32.59
N SER A 856 59.20 12.63 31.47
CA SER A 856 59.96 13.48 30.54
C SER A 856 60.05 14.92 31.06
N ALA A 857 61.29 15.39 31.28
CA ALA A 857 61.59 16.75 31.77
C ALA A 857 60.93 17.87 30.92
N ILE A 858 60.71 17.58 29.64
CA ILE A 858 60.10 18.48 28.65
C ILE A 858 58.56 18.58 28.84
N LEU A 859 57.88 17.50 29.23
CA LEU A 859 56.45 17.55 29.59
C LEU A 859 56.24 18.36 30.88
N SER A 860 57.13 18.19 31.86
CA SER A 860 57.12 18.97 33.10
C SER A 860 57.25 20.47 32.82
N LEU A 861 58.15 20.86 31.89
CA LEU A 861 58.29 22.26 31.45
C LEU A 861 57.00 22.80 30.81
N LEU A 862 56.35 22.03 29.93
CA LEU A 862 55.10 22.45 29.29
C LEU A 862 53.95 22.62 30.30
N LEU A 863 53.87 21.74 31.30
CA LEU A 863 52.88 21.82 32.37
C LEU A 863 53.10 23.05 33.28
N ILE A 864 54.35 23.39 33.56
CA ILE A 864 54.73 24.61 34.29
C ILE A 864 54.32 25.84 33.48
N CYS A 865 54.65 25.90 32.19
CA CYS A 865 54.18 26.98 31.31
C CYS A 865 52.66 27.08 31.28
N SER A 866 51.93 25.95 31.25
CA SER A 866 50.46 25.95 31.27
C SER A 866 49.87 26.60 32.51
N ASP A 867 50.47 26.33 33.66
CA ASP A 867 50.00 26.87 34.94
C ASP A 867 50.39 28.35 35.07
N LEU A 868 51.56 28.76 34.56
CA LEU A 868 51.98 30.17 34.50
C LEU A 868 51.07 31.01 33.61
N PHE A 869 50.64 30.50 32.45
CA PHE A 869 49.69 31.20 31.57
C PHE A 869 48.31 31.45 32.20
N LYS A 870 47.93 30.66 33.21
CA LYS A 870 46.65 30.83 33.94
C LYS A 870 46.75 31.88 35.06
N ILE A 871 47.96 32.36 35.35
CA ILE A 871 48.21 33.39 36.35
C ILE A 871 48.28 34.74 35.62
N ASN A 872 47.18 35.50 35.67
CA ASN A 872 47.01 36.77 34.95
C ASN A 872 48.09 37.84 35.24
N THR A 873 48.90 37.67 36.28
CA THR A 873 49.93 38.64 36.68
C THR A 873 51.29 38.43 36.01
N ILE A 874 51.50 37.31 35.31
CA ILE A 874 52.80 36.97 34.72
C ILE A 874 52.83 37.35 33.23
N PRO A 875 53.72 38.26 32.79
CA PRO A 875 53.83 38.64 31.39
C PRO A 875 54.44 37.53 30.51
N LEU A 876 54.02 37.49 29.24
CA LEU A 876 54.45 36.48 28.25
C LEU A 876 55.97 36.44 28.07
N GLU A 877 56.64 37.60 28.14
CA GLU A 877 58.09 37.75 28.05
C GLU A 877 58.83 36.95 29.14
N LYS A 878 58.29 36.91 30.36
CA LYS A 878 58.85 36.12 31.46
C LYS A 878 58.68 34.62 31.25
N ILE A 879 57.54 34.20 30.70
CA ILE A 879 57.30 32.77 30.37
C ILE A 879 58.28 32.30 29.29
N LYS A 880 58.65 33.17 28.33
CA LYS A 880 59.70 32.85 27.33
C LYS A 880 61.09 32.68 27.96
N GLU A 881 61.41 33.48 28.96
CA GLU A 881 62.67 33.38 29.69
C GLU A 881 62.76 32.05 30.48
N VAL A 882 61.65 31.65 31.13
CA VAL A 882 61.53 30.33 31.78
C VAL A 882 61.70 29.18 30.78
N ILE A 883 61.14 29.29 29.56
CA ILE A 883 61.32 28.30 28.50
C ILE A 883 62.80 28.22 28.04
N ASN A 884 63.48 29.36 27.92
CA ASN A 884 64.88 29.42 27.51
C ASN A 884 65.83 28.85 28.58
N LEU A 885 65.58 29.15 29.87
CA LEU A 885 66.33 28.60 31.00
C LEU A 885 66.09 27.10 31.15
N GLY A 886 64.84 26.65 30.97
CA GLY A 886 64.48 25.22 31.02
C GLY A 886 65.08 24.39 29.87
N LYS A 887 65.42 25.00 28.73
CA LYS A 887 66.09 24.32 27.59
C LYS A 887 67.60 24.12 27.80
N THR A 888 68.25 24.91 28.64
CA THR A 888 69.71 24.89 28.86
C THR A 888 70.14 24.08 30.09
N ALA A 889 69.21 23.74 30.99
CA ALA A 889 69.46 22.94 32.18
C ALA A 889 69.87 21.49 31.85
N LYS A 890 70.99 21.01 32.43
CA LYS A 890 71.43 19.61 32.32
C LYS A 890 70.51 18.70 33.15
N LYS A 891 70.24 17.50 32.61
CA LYS A 891 69.32 16.41 33.02
C LYS A 891 68.93 16.16 34.49
N GLN A 892 69.54 16.77 35.51
CA GLN A 892 69.28 16.41 36.92
C GLN A 892 68.32 17.33 37.68
N GLU A 893 68.22 18.63 37.38
CA GLU A 893 67.19 19.51 37.98
C GLU A 893 66.75 20.58 36.96
N LEU A 894 65.49 20.49 36.49
CA LEU A 894 64.96 21.36 35.44
C LEU A 894 64.51 22.74 35.96
N ILE A 895 64.31 22.86 37.27
CA ILE A 895 63.90 24.07 37.97
C ILE A 895 65.11 24.51 38.80
N ASN A 896 65.77 25.59 38.44
CA ASN A 896 66.87 26.15 39.23
C ASN A 896 66.37 27.26 40.17
N VAL A 897 67.23 27.70 41.09
CA VAL A 897 66.93 28.79 42.03
C VAL A 897 66.52 30.07 41.29
N ASP A 898 67.19 30.37 40.17
CA ASP A 898 66.92 31.57 39.36
C ASP A 898 65.48 31.58 38.80
N ILE A 899 64.96 30.44 38.33
CA ILE A 899 63.58 30.32 37.82
C ILE A 899 62.57 30.51 38.95
N ILE A 900 62.84 30.01 40.16
CA ILE A 900 61.91 30.11 41.29
C ILE A 900 61.88 31.52 41.87
N GLU A 901 63.02 32.15 42.13
CA GLU A 901 63.06 33.52 42.63
C GLU A 901 62.41 34.48 41.61
N PHE A 902 62.72 34.31 40.32
CA PHE A 902 62.19 35.15 39.25
C PHE A 902 60.66 35.06 39.04
N ILE A 903 60.06 33.91 39.34
CA ILE A 903 58.60 33.71 39.25
C ILE A 903 57.90 34.18 40.53
N PHE A 904 58.46 33.89 41.71
CA PHE A 904 57.82 34.24 42.99
C PHE A 904 57.79 35.74 43.28
N ASP A 905 58.74 36.52 42.75
CA ASP A 905 58.77 37.98 42.89
C ASP A 905 57.58 38.70 42.22
N ASP A 906 56.91 38.06 41.24
CA ASP A 906 55.81 38.65 40.44
C ASP A 906 54.43 38.05 40.76
N LEU A 907 54.32 37.16 41.76
CA LEU A 907 53.05 36.54 42.15
C LEU A 907 52.25 37.48 43.05
N ASP A 908 51.12 38.01 42.55
CA ASP A 908 50.13 38.69 43.40
C ASP A 908 49.19 37.65 44.03
N TYR A 909 49.42 37.36 45.31
CA TYR A 909 48.65 36.38 46.08
C TYR A 909 47.18 36.77 46.30
N ASN A 910 46.77 38.00 45.97
CA ASN A 910 45.42 38.49 46.28
C ASN A 910 44.33 38.11 45.26
N ASN A 911 44.69 37.74 44.00
CA ASN A 911 43.69 37.63 42.92
C ASN A 911 43.56 36.27 42.22
N ASN A 912 44.36 35.23 42.52
CA ASN A 912 44.28 33.92 41.83
C ASN A 912 44.79 32.72 42.66
N SER A 913 44.27 32.54 43.88
CA SER A 913 44.79 31.55 44.86
C SER A 913 44.76 30.09 44.39
N THR A 914 43.83 29.70 43.51
CA THR A 914 43.70 28.33 42.99
C THR A 914 44.76 27.97 41.95
N HIS A 915 45.06 28.87 41.01
CA HIS A 915 46.05 28.63 39.95
C HIS A 915 47.49 28.69 40.49
N ILE A 916 47.75 29.62 41.40
CA ILE A 916 49.03 29.73 42.11
C ILE A 916 49.27 28.47 42.96
N ARG A 917 48.25 27.98 43.67
CA ARG A 917 48.35 26.72 44.43
C ARG A 917 48.60 25.50 43.54
N SER A 918 47.94 25.41 42.38
CA SER A 918 48.16 24.31 41.42
C SER A 918 49.60 24.30 40.90
N PHE A 919 50.13 25.48 40.53
CA PHE A 919 51.51 25.66 40.09
C PHE A 919 52.51 25.23 41.18
N ILE A 920 52.32 25.69 42.42
CA ILE A 920 53.19 25.37 43.55
C ILE A 920 53.18 23.87 43.85
N MET A 921 52.00 23.25 43.92
CA MET A 921 51.88 21.80 44.18
C MET A 921 52.60 20.99 43.09
N ARG A 922 52.48 21.40 41.82
CA ARG A 922 53.14 20.71 40.70
C ARG A 922 54.66 20.87 40.75
N ILE A 923 55.18 22.03 41.12
CA ILE A 923 56.63 22.23 41.32
C ILE A 923 57.15 21.35 42.46
N LEU A 924 56.41 21.26 43.57
CA LEU A 924 56.78 20.42 44.71
C LEU A 924 56.75 18.92 44.37
N ASP A 925 55.85 18.49 43.49
CA ASP A 925 55.80 17.11 43.00
C ASP A 925 56.96 16.76 42.05
N LEU A 926 57.52 17.76 41.35
CA LEU A 926 58.62 17.58 40.39
C LEU A 926 60.01 17.62 41.02
N ILE A 927 60.15 18.25 42.18
CA ILE A 927 61.43 18.41 42.89
C ILE A 927 61.56 17.28 43.93
N PRO A 928 62.73 16.60 44.05
CA PRO A 928 62.99 15.61 45.10
C PRO A 928 62.80 16.18 46.50
N ILE A 929 62.50 15.33 47.50
CA ILE A 929 62.31 15.78 48.88
C ILE A 929 63.61 16.35 49.46
N GLU A 930 64.76 15.83 49.02
CA GLU A 930 66.09 16.22 49.50
C GLU A 930 66.67 17.47 48.79
N SER A 931 65.97 18.08 47.82
CA SER A 931 66.51 19.20 47.05
C SER A 931 66.51 20.52 47.83
N GLU A 932 67.63 21.23 47.83
CA GLU A 932 67.79 22.54 48.48
C GLU A 932 66.83 23.60 47.93
N ILE A 933 66.36 23.42 46.69
CA ILE A 933 65.40 24.29 46.01
C ILE A 933 64.03 24.28 46.72
N ARG A 934 63.65 23.16 47.33
CA ARG A 934 62.38 23.01 48.08
C ARG A 934 62.35 23.94 49.30
N LEU A 935 63.50 24.17 49.94
CA LEU A 935 63.64 25.09 51.07
C LEU A 935 63.40 26.55 50.65
N ILE A 936 63.85 26.93 49.45
CA ILE A 936 63.66 28.27 48.89
C ILE A 936 62.18 28.50 48.56
N ILE A 937 61.51 27.50 47.98
CA ILE A 937 60.06 27.53 47.73
C ILE A 937 59.28 27.69 49.05
N TYR A 938 59.59 26.89 50.09
CA TYR A 938 58.93 27.03 51.39
C TYR A 938 59.16 28.40 52.02
N LYS A 939 60.35 28.97 51.85
CA LYS A 939 60.69 30.31 52.34
C LYS A 939 59.89 31.41 51.65
N ASN A 940 59.62 31.29 50.35
CA ASN A 940 58.82 32.25 49.58
C ASN A 940 57.29 32.07 49.75
N ILE A 941 56.83 30.92 50.24
CA ILE A 941 55.40 30.66 50.54
C ILE A 941 55.03 31.06 51.97
N LEU A 942 55.96 30.91 52.91
CA LEU A 942 55.73 31.15 54.34
C LEU A 942 56.09 32.57 54.80
N ASN A 943 56.85 33.32 53.99
CA ASN A 943 57.03 34.78 54.10
C ASN A 943 55.89 35.50 53.41
#